data_AF-A0A1I8MLP2-F1
#
_entry.id   AF-A0A1I8MLP2-F1
#
_cell.length_a   1.000
_cell.length_b   1.000
_cell.length_c   1.000
_cell.angle_alpha   90.00
_cell.angle_beta   90.00
_cell.angle_gamma   90.00
#
_symmetry.space_group_name_H-M   'P 1'
#
loop_
_entity.id
_entity.type
_entity.pdbx_description
1 polymer ?
#
loop_
_entity_poly.entity_id
_entity_poly.type
_entity_poly.pdbx_seq_one_letter_code
_entity_poly.pdbx_strand_id
1 'polypeptide(L)'
;MADETTPLTTGIPPAPPTMPGPVYVFPGGVSPRSRRQKMHQFQWCLGLLFLIILIAALVLVLVLNDRYSTPYVFLATNSTSSRNHSISTANDTLERLESITSPIPDEPESEWALRKLHLNQSVSDWAIGEGIKALGDRELLEEGLEPTPVNSPAFRHYRSLSTNPQSRKLARRGFVENSATLSIARRFNYTKRPGRSDIGRGPKIILPDPTSNIKCDFNAKYRRPSGICNNKNHPRHYGASLISYRRMVNPDYEDGIGLPRGVQHNGTTRLPPAREVSAKIYRSSYETDSNFTVMLAVFGQFLDHDITATSLTSSQEGESINCCITNFNSTVHPECFPVTVLRDDIYYSKYNLTCMNFVRSAPSPTGHFGPRQQLNQATSFIDGSVVYGNSDLRQNNLRAMVNGTLRMYMTADGRELLPISTNLEDGCNRASKIRQGRYCFESGDDRANENLLLTSMHLLWARHHNYLAQGLQNENPNWNDEMLFQESRRILAAQMAHITYNEFLPILLGRELAEKKGLLPQMDDLDAPDAYDRNVNPSIANGFAAAAFRFAHTLLPGLFNITKNYSDPESIELHKMLFNPFSLWSNGGIDRAMLVASNTPVQRVDRFFSTEMSQKLFEGTSEDTVPICGLDLVSLNIQRGRDHGLPSYPVYRKHCNLPPVDTWKQMADAVDSDSLASIKGIYA
;
A
#
# COMPACT_ATOMS: atom_id res chain seq x y z
N MET A 1 16.45 -29.83 -34.25
CA MET A 1 17.10 -31.13 -34.60
C MET A 1 18.44 -31.11 -33.90
N ALA A 2 18.76 -32.15 -33.10
CA ALA A 2 19.65 -32.08 -31.94
C ALA A 2 19.13 -31.04 -30.92
N ASP A 3 18.57 -31.39 -29.76
CA ASP A 3 18.43 -32.69 -29.07
C ASP A 3 19.72 -33.22 -28.40
N GLU A 4 19.96 -32.76 -27.17
CA GLU A 4 20.94 -33.28 -26.21
C GLU A 4 20.35 -33.25 -24.78
N THR A 5 19.41 -34.16 -24.49
CA THR A 5 18.96 -34.42 -23.10
C THR A 5 19.73 -35.59 -22.50
N THR A 6 20.72 -35.30 -21.65
CA THR A 6 21.48 -36.35 -20.94
C THR A 6 20.64 -36.96 -19.80
N PRO A 7 20.38 -38.28 -19.80
CA PRO A 7 19.49 -38.89 -18.81
C PRO A 7 20.20 -39.19 -17.48
N LEU A 8 19.66 -38.68 -16.37
CA LEU A 8 20.05 -39.07 -15.01
C LEU A 8 19.10 -40.13 -14.46
N THR A 9 19.38 -41.41 -14.74
CA THR A 9 18.63 -42.55 -14.20
C THR A 9 19.49 -43.45 -13.32
N THR A 10 19.52 -43.16 -12.01
CA THR A 10 19.82 -44.14 -10.96
C THR A 10 18.73 -44.04 -9.88
N GLY A 11 18.21 -45.18 -9.43
CA GLY A 11 16.88 -45.24 -8.80
C GLY A 11 16.83 -44.82 -7.33
N ILE A 12 15.69 -44.25 -6.94
CA ILE A 12 15.33 -43.94 -5.54
C ILE A 12 14.26 -44.96 -5.06
N PRO A 13 14.34 -45.51 -3.83
CA PRO A 13 13.32 -46.41 -3.28
C PRO A 13 11.95 -45.73 -3.06
N PRO A 14 10.84 -46.50 -2.93
CA PRO A 14 9.50 -45.93 -2.77
C PRO A 14 9.35 -45.10 -1.49
N ALA A 15 8.67 -43.96 -1.61
CA ALA A 15 8.43 -43.03 -0.51
C ALA A 15 7.41 -43.56 0.53
N PRO A 16 7.57 -43.24 1.83
CA PRO A 16 6.55 -43.48 2.85
C PRO A 16 5.36 -42.50 2.68
N PRO A 17 4.17 -42.82 3.23
CA PRO A 17 2.96 -42.05 2.99
C PRO A 17 2.98 -40.63 3.61
N THR A 18 2.71 -39.65 2.75
CA THR A 18 2.15 -38.30 3.01
C THR A 18 2.20 -37.77 4.45
N MET A 19 3.14 -36.85 4.71
CA MET A 19 3.11 -35.91 5.84
C MET A 19 2.82 -34.49 5.33
N PRO A 20 1.88 -33.73 5.91
CA PRO A 20 1.53 -32.40 5.44
C PRO A 20 2.45 -31.30 6.00
N GLY A 21 3.11 -30.57 5.10
CA GLY A 21 3.76 -29.27 5.39
C GLY A 21 5.22 -29.34 5.89
N PRO A 22 5.97 -28.22 5.77
CA PRO A 22 7.38 -28.16 6.12
C PRO A 22 7.61 -28.09 7.64
N VAL A 23 8.60 -28.86 8.14
CA VAL A 23 8.93 -28.92 9.57
C VAL A 23 9.89 -27.80 9.96
N TYR A 24 9.37 -26.56 10.03
CA TYR A 24 10.08 -25.40 10.58
C TYR A 24 9.37 -24.82 11.82
N VAL A 25 9.25 -25.64 12.86
CA VAL A 25 8.77 -25.18 14.18
C VAL A 25 9.96 -24.77 15.04
N PHE A 26 10.27 -23.47 15.09
CA PHE A 26 11.04 -22.91 16.20
C PHE A 26 10.15 -22.87 17.45
N PRO A 27 10.51 -23.54 18.56
CA PRO A 27 9.67 -23.59 19.77
C PRO A 27 9.80 -22.31 20.61
N GLY A 28 9.35 -21.18 20.07
CA GLY A 28 9.31 -19.89 20.74
C GLY A 28 8.21 -19.82 21.81
N GLY A 29 8.59 -19.79 23.09
CA GLY A 29 7.72 -19.38 24.20
C GLY A 29 6.83 -20.47 24.82
N VAL A 30 7.36 -21.12 25.86
CA VAL A 30 6.63 -21.99 26.83
C VAL A 30 6.11 -23.32 26.26
N SER A 31 6.54 -24.44 26.85
CA SER A 31 6.10 -25.77 26.40
C SER A 31 4.59 -25.98 26.56
N PRO A 32 3.93 -26.74 25.65
CA PRO A 32 2.49 -27.01 25.75
C PRO A 32 2.06 -27.65 27.07
N ARG A 33 2.93 -28.46 27.71
CA ARG A 33 2.71 -28.99 29.07
C ARG A 33 2.66 -27.88 30.12
N SER A 34 3.60 -26.93 30.09
CA SER A 34 3.61 -25.78 30.99
C SER A 34 2.41 -24.85 30.78
N ARG A 35 2.00 -24.61 29.52
CA ARG A 35 0.78 -23.84 29.20
C ARG A 35 -0.48 -24.55 29.75
N ARG A 36 -0.61 -25.88 29.61
CA ARG A 36 -1.71 -26.66 30.20
C ARG A 36 -1.70 -26.63 31.74
N GLN A 37 -0.54 -26.80 32.39
CA GLN A 37 -0.44 -26.72 33.85
C GLN A 37 -0.83 -25.34 34.39
N LYS A 38 -0.31 -24.25 33.81
CA LYS A 38 -0.68 -22.89 34.21
C LYS A 38 -2.16 -22.59 33.97
N MET A 39 -2.72 -23.07 32.86
CA MET A 39 -4.14 -22.89 32.56
C MET A 39 -5.04 -23.70 33.49
N HIS A 40 -4.66 -24.92 33.88
CA HIS A 40 -5.36 -25.67 34.93
C HIS A 40 -5.23 -25.00 36.30
N GLN A 41 -4.06 -24.50 36.68
CA GLN A 41 -3.90 -23.73 37.93
C GLN A 41 -4.81 -22.50 37.93
N PHE A 42 -4.88 -21.75 36.82
CA PHE A 42 -5.78 -20.61 36.67
C PHE A 42 -7.26 -21.01 36.75
N GLN A 43 -7.66 -22.11 36.11
CA GLN A 43 -9.02 -22.68 36.20
C GLN A 43 -9.37 -23.12 37.63
N TRP A 44 -8.44 -23.74 38.36
CA TRP A 44 -8.63 -24.11 39.77
C TRP A 44 -8.75 -22.88 40.67
N CYS A 45 -7.94 -21.83 40.46
CA CYS A 45 -8.06 -20.57 41.19
C CYS A 45 -9.38 -19.86 40.90
N LEU A 46 -9.84 -19.83 39.64
CA LEU A 46 -11.16 -19.29 39.28
C LEU A 46 -12.30 -20.12 39.88
N GLY A 47 -12.20 -21.45 39.85
CA GLY A 47 -13.17 -22.35 40.46
C GLY A 47 -13.29 -22.15 41.98
N LEU A 48 -12.16 -22.06 42.67
CA LEU A 48 -12.11 -21.73 44.10
C LEU A 48 -12.65 -20.34 44.40
N LEU A 49 -12.28 -19.32 43.62
CA LEU A 49 -12.81 -17.96 43.78
C LEU A 49 -14.33 -17.93 43.58
N PHE A 50 -14.85 -18.61 42.55
CA PHE A 50 -16.28 -18.69 42.29
C PHE A 50 -17.04 -19.48 43.36
N LEU A 51 -16.43 -20.55 43.90
CA LEU A 51 -16.97 -21.30 45.04
C LEU A 51 -17.02 -20.44 46.31
N ILE A 52 -15.97 -19.67 46.60
CA ILE A 52 -15.91 -18.73 47.73
C ILE A 52 -16.97 -17.64 47.57
N ILE A 53 -17.14 -17.08 46.37
CA ILE A 53 -18.20 -16.10 46.07
C ILE A 53 -19.60 -16.72 46.25
N LEU A 54 -19.83 -17.95 45.78
CA LEU A 54 -21.08 -18.67 45.98
C LEU A 54 -21.37 -18.94 47.47
N ILE A 55 -20.37 -19.37 48.25
CA ILE A 55 -20.52 -19.62 49.69
C ILE A 55 -20.77 -18.30 50.42
N ALA A 56 -20.04 -17.23 50.11
CA ALA A 56 -20.26 -15.90 50.68
C ALA A 56 -21.66 -15.36 50.34
N ALA A 57 -22.12 -15.53 49.10
CA ALA A 57 -23.47 -15.16 48.68
C ALA A 57 -24.54 -16.01 49.38
N LEU A 58 -24.32 -17.31 49.56
CA LEU A 58 -25.24 -18.20 50.27
C LEU A 58 -25.35 -17.83 51.76
N VAL A 59 -24.22 -17.54 52.42
CA VAL A 59 -24.20 -17.05 53.81
C VAL A 59 -24.87 -15.69 53.90
N LEU A 60 -24.62 -14.77 52.97
CA LEU A 60 -25.29 -13.46 52.93
C LEU A 60 -26.81 -13.62 52.76
N VAL A 61 -27.27 -14.51 51.86
CA VAL A 61 -28.69 -14.82 51.68
C VAL A 61 -29.29 -15.42 52.95
N LEU A 62 -28.62 -16.38 53.60
CA LEU A 62 -29.11 -16.98 54.85
C LEU A 62 -29.20 -15.94 55.99
N VAL A 63 -28.26 -15.01 56.09
CA VAL A 63 -28.25 -13.91 57.07
C VAL A 63 -29.32 -12.84 56.78
N LEU A 64 -29.67 -12.62 55.51
CA LEU A 64 -30.71 -11.66 55.12
C LEU A 64 -32.12 -12.26 55.14
N ASN A 65 -32.26 -13.56 54.88
CA ASN A 65 -33.55 -14.25 54.83
C ASN A 65 -34.20 -14.44 56.21
N ASP A 66 -33.44 -14.26 57.30
CA ASP A 66 -33.94 -14.21 58.69
C ASP A 66 -34.58 -12.84 59.05
N ARG A 67 -34.61 -11.87 58.11
CA ARG A 67 -35.04 -10.48 58.38
C ARG A 67 -36.22 -9.96 57.57
N TYR A 68 -36.47 -10.44 56.34
CA TYR A 68 -37.52 -9.87 55.47
C TYR A 68 -38.28 -10.91 54.64
N SER A 69 -39.60 -10.93 54.79
CA SER A 69 -40.53 -11.75 54.01
C SER A 69 -41.38 -10.89 53.07
N THR A 70 -41.03 -10.84 51.78
CA THR A 70 -41.93 -10.43 50.67
C THR A 70 -41.44 -11.00 49.33
N PRO A 71 -42.31 -11.55 48.48
CA PRO A 71 -41.93 -12.04 47.16
C PRO A 71 -42.04 -10.95 46.08
N TYR A 72 -41.05 -10.88 45.19
CA TYR A 72 -41.15 -10.13 43.93
C TYR A 72 -40.90 -11.05 42.74
N VAL A 73 -41.83 -11.06 41.78
CA VAL A 73 -41.72 -11.83 40.54
C VAL A 73 -41.06 -10.99 39.47
N PHE A 74 -39.94 -11.46 38.91
CA PHE A 74 -39.31 -10.88 37.73
C PHE A 74 -39.40 -11.85 36.55
N LEU A 75 -40.04 -11.42 35.47
CA LEU A 75 -40.09 -12.12 34.19
C LEU A 75 -38.85 -11.74 33.36
N ALA A 76 -37.97 -12.71 33.12
CA ALA A 76 -36.83 -12.55 32.21
C ALA A 76 -37.21 -13.04 30.80
N THR A 77 -37.48 -12.10 29.88
CA THR A 77 -37.70 -12.42 28.46
C THR A 77 -36.38 -12.72 27.76
N ASN A 78 -36.19 -13.97 27.32
CA ASN A 78 -34.92 -14.45 26.77
C ASN A 78 -34.76 -14.06 25.29
N SER A 79 -33.95 -13.04 24.98
CA SER A 79 -33.80 -12.49 23.62
C SER A 79 -32.68 -13.15 22.81
N THR A 80 -32.76 -14.47 22.59
CA THR A 80 -31.81 -15.23 21.77
C THR A 80 -32.04 -15.01 20.27
N SER A 81 -31.72 -13.81 19.76
CA SER A 81 -31.93 -13.42 18.36
C SER A 81 -30.87 -12.45 17.84
N SER A 82 -29.65 -12.94 17.59
CA SER A 82 -28.61 -12.19 16.86
C SER A 82 -27.55 -13.08 16.18
N ARG A 83 -27.09 -14.16 16.83
CA ARG A 83 -25.94 -14.96 16.36
C ARG A 83 -26.15 -15.79 15.09
N ASN A 84 -27.38 -16.08 14.67
CA ASN A 84 -27.63 -16.95 13.52
C ASN A 84 -27.53 -16.22 12.16
N HIS A 85 -27.78 -14.90 12.11
CA HIS A 85 -27.75 -14.18 10.84
C HIS A 85 -26.33 -13.89 10.33
N SER A 86 -25.39 -13.54 11.21
CA SER A 86 -24.02 -13.19 10.81
C SER A 86 -23.22 -14.38 10.24
N ILE A 87 -23.54 -15.61 10.66
CA ILE A 87 -22.95 -16.84 10.08
C ILE A 87 -23.49 -17.06 8.66
N SER A 88 -24.78 -16.80 8.43
CA SER A 88 -25.40 -16.96 7.11
C SER A 88 -24.86 -15.98 6.07
N THR A 89 -24.57 -14.73 6.44
CA THR A 89 -24.06 -13.72 5.50
C THR A 89 -22.56 -13.87 5.22
N ALA A 90 -21.79 -14.40 6.17
CA ALA A 90 -20.39 -14.77 5.95
C ALA A 90 -20.26 -15.90 4.92
N ASN A 91 -21.08 -16.96 5.04
CA ASN A 91 -21.06 -18.08 4.10
C ASN A 91 -21.49 -17.67 2.68
N ASP A 92 -22.61 -16.94 2.52
CA ASP A 92 -23.03 -16.40 1.21
C ASP A 92 -21.97 -15.47 0.59
N THR A 93 -21.24 -14.70 1.41
CA THR A 93 -20.11 -13.89 0.94
C THR A 93 -18.94 -14.74 0.44
N LEU A 94 -18.59 -15.83 1.14
CA LEU A 94 -17.53 -16.74 0.73
C LEU A 94 -17.91 -17.52 -0.54
N GLU A 95 -19.11 -18.11 -0.60
CA GLU A 95 -19.62 -18.84 -1.77
C GLU A 95 -19.62 -17.95 -3.04
N ARG A 96 -20.03 -16.67 -2.91
CA ARG A 96 -19.93 -15.69 -4.00
C ARG A 96 -18.50 -15.39 -4.42
N LEU A 97 -17.59 -15.20 -3.46
CA LEU A 97 -16.18 -14.97 -3.76
C LEU A 97 -15.58 -16.19 -4.47
N GLU A 98 -15.93 -17.41 -4.05
CA GLU A 98 -15.50 -18.68 -4.65
C GLU A 98 -16.04 -18.87 -6.08
N SER A 99 -17.29 -18.47 -6.37
CA SER A 99 -17.88 -18.63 -7.72
C SER A 99 -17.20 -17.80 -8.83
N ILE A 100 -16.40 -16.80 -8.49
CA ILE A 100 -15.72 -15.92 -9.46
C ILE A 100 -14.48 -16.61 -10.06
N THR A 101 -14.68 -17.51 -11.03
CA THR A 101 -13.62 -18.38 -11.60
C THR A 101 -12.66 -17.67 -12.58
N SER A 102 -12.74 -16.35 -12.74
CA SER A 102 -11.92 -15.55 -13.65
C SER A 102 -11.81 -14.12 -13.15
N PRO A 103 -10.82 -13.32 -13.58
CA PRO A 103 -10.74 -11.91 -13.24
C PRO A 103 -12.04 -11.18 -13.58
N ILE A 104 -12.58 -10.43 -12.62
CA ILE A 104 -13.79 -9.62 -12.84
C ILE A 104 -13.50 -8.61 -13.96
N PRO A 105 -14.32 -8.54 -15.02
CA PRO A 105 -14.12 -7.58 -16.08
C PRO A 105 -14.29 -6.15 -15.56
N ASP A 106 -13.38 -5.28 -15.97
CA ASP A 106 -13.47 -3.85 -15.68
C ASP A 106 -14.76 -3.25 -16.24
N GLU A 107 -15.31 -2.23 -15.57
CA GLU A 107 -16.41 -1.45 -16.15
C GLU A 107 -16.01 -0.85 -17.50
N PRO A 108 -16.91 -0.85 -18.51
CA PRO A 108 -16.61 -0.28 -19.81
C PRO A 108 -16.37 1.23 -19.71
N GLU A 109 -15.40 1.76 -20.48
CA GLU A 109 -15.10 3.19 -20.53
C GLU A 109 -16.37 4.01 -20.85
N SER A 110 -16.67 5.03 -20.03
CA SER A 110 -17.84 5.89 -20.23
C SER A 110 -17.83 6.56 -21.60
N GLU A 111 -19.01 6.61 -22.26
CA GLU A 111 -19.17 7.29 -23.55
C GLU A 111 -18.80 8.78 -23.44
N TRP A 112 -18.06 9.30 -24.42
CA TRP A 112 -17.75 10.73 -24.51
C TRP A 112 -19.02 11.60 -24.50
N ALA A 113 -19.22 12.34 -23.41
CA ALA A 113 -20.44 13.13 -23.17
C ALA A 113 -20.68 14.18 -24.26
N LEU A 114 -19.60 14.68 -24.88
CA LEU A 114 -19.63 15.70 -25.92
C LEU A 114 -19.60 15.14 -27.35
N ARG A 115 -19.81 13.81 -27.54
CA ARG A 115 -19.75 13.15 -28.87
C ARG A 115 -20.62 13.80 -29.96
N LYS A 116 -21.80 14.32 -29.60
CA LYS A 116 -22.72 14.97 -30.54
C LYS A 116 -22.16 16.26 -31.16
N LEU A 117 -21.18 16.89 -30.52
CA LEU A 117 -20.62 18.19 -30.94
C LEU A 117 -19.50 18.06 -31.97
N HIS A 118 -19.07 16.84 -32.32
CA HIS A 118 -18.09 16.55 -33.39
C HIS A 118 -16.86 17.48 -33.34
N LEU A 119 -16.09 17.38 -32.24
CA LEU A 119 -14.89 18.18 -32.02
C LEU A 119 -13.94 18.11 -33.22
N ASN A 120 -13.82 19.23 -33.93
CA ASN A 120 -12.90 19.35 -35.06
C ASN A 120 -11.45 19.56 -34.58
N GLN A 121 -10.50 19.48 -35.50
CA GLN A 121 -9.08 19.63 -35.19
C GLN A 121 -8.79 21.00 -34.56
N SER A 122 -9.29 22.09 -35.13
CA SER A 122 -9.06 23.46 -34.62
C SER A 122 -9.54 23.68 -33.18
N VAL A 123 -10.68 23.12 -32.77
CA VAL A 123 -11.15 23.18 -31.37
C VAL A 123 -10.28 22.32 -30.45
N SER A 124 -9.78 21.18 -30.95
CA SER A 124 -8.86 20.31 -30.22
C SER A 124 -7.49 20.98 -30.01
N ASP A 125 -6.94 21.58 -31.07
CA ASP A 125 -5.67 22.32 -31.05
C ASP A 125 -5.75 23.54 -30.13
N TRP A 126 -6.85 24.30 -30.19
CA TRP A 126 -7.11 25.41 -29.26
C TRP A 126 -7.10 24.93 -27.80
N ALA A 127 -7.80 23.83 -27.50
CA ALA A 127 -7.87 23.30 -26.14
C ALA A 127 -6.51 22.80 -25.65
N ILE A 128 -5.72 22.17 -26.51
CA ILE A 128 -4.33 21.78 -26.22
C ILE A 128 -3.49 23.03 -25.95
N GLY A 129 -3.68 24.11 -26.71
CA GLY A 129 -3.06 25.42 -26.48
C GLY A 129 -3.40 26.02 -25.10
N GLU A 130 -4.67 26.02 -24.70
CA GLU A 130 -5.08 26.41 -23.35
C GLU A 130 -4.46 25.51 -22.27
N GLY A 131 -4.32 24.20 -22.53
CA GLY A 131 -3.65 23.27 -21.62
C GLY A 131 -2.16 23.52 -21.48
N ILE A 132 -1.46 23.86 -22.56
CA ILE A 132 -0.04 24.25 -22.57
C ILE A 132 0.15 25.59 -21.85
N LYS A 133 -0.73 26.56 -22.10
CA LYS A 133 -0.73 27.84 -21.37
C LYS A 133 -0.91 27.62 -19.88
N ALA A 134 -1.91 26.83 -19.47
CA ALA A 134 -2.17 26.53 -18.06
C ALA A 134 -0.98 25.81 -17.39
N LEU A 135 -0.17 25.04 -18.14
CA LEU A 135 1.09 24.47 -17.63
C LEU A 135 2.14 25.57 -17.37
N GLY A 136 2.33 26.51 -18.31
CA GLY A 136 3.23 27.65 -18.12
C GLY A 136 2.79 28.59 -16.99
N ASP A 137 1.49 28.88 -16.89
CA ASP A 137 0.90 29.64 -15.78
C ASP A 137 1.13 28.95 -14.42
N ARG A 138 1.20 27.61 -14.39
CA ARG A 138 1.50 26.81 -13.19
C ARG A 138 2.99 26.85 -12.83
N GLU A 139 3.86 26.72 -13.83
CA GLU A 139 5.31 26.68 -13.64
C GLU A 139 5.85 28.06 -13.23
N LEU A 140 5.31 29.15 -13.78
CA LEU A 140 5.59 30.52 -13.31
C LEU A 140 5.10 30.79 -11.87
N LEU A 141 4.03 30.09 -11.42
CA LEU A 141 3.59 30.14 -10.03
C LEU A 141 4.53 29.35 -9.10
N GLU A 142 5.12 28.25 -9.56
CA GLU A 142 6.08 27.45 -8.79
C GLU A 142 7.34 28.25 -8.44
N GLU A 143 7.86 29.10 -9.34
CA GLU A 143 9.00 30.00 -9.09
C GLU A 143 8.80 30.94 -7.87
N GLY A 144 7.54 31.24 -7.51
CA GLY A 144 7.18 32.16 -6.43
C GLY A 144 6.73 31.51 -5.12
N LEU A 145 6.81 30.18 -4.99
CA LEU A 145 6.31 29.43 -3.83
C LEU A 145 7.44 28.80 -3.00
N GLU A 146 7.42 29.03 -1.69
CA GLU A 146 8.33 28.34 -0.77
C GLU A 146 7.99 26.84 -0.69
N PRO A 147 8.99 25.94 -0.81
CA PRO A 147 8.75 24.51 -0.70
C PRO A 147 8.41 24.09 0.74
N THR A 148 7.90 22.86 0.91
CA THR A 148 7.67 22.32 2.26
C THR A 148 9.00 22.20 3.01
N PRO A 149 9.14 22.72 4.25
CA PRO A 149 10.41 22.71 4.98
C PRO A 149 11.02 21.31 5.10
N VAL A 150 12.30 21.19 4.71
CA VAL A 150 13.07 19.94 4.78
C VAL A 150 13.04 19.36 6.20
N ASN A 151 12.97 18.04 6.31
CA ASN A 151 12.82 17.28 7.56
C ASN A 151 11.53 17.53 8.36
N SER A 152 10.58 18.34 7.89
CA SER A 152 9.23 18.34 8.43
C SER A 152 8.50 17.00 8.17
N PRO A 153 7.47 16.64 8.97
CA PRO A 153 6.63 15.46 8.71
C PRO A 153 5.97 15.50 7.31
N ALA A 154 5.58 16.69 6.86
CA ALA A 154 5.02 16.92 5.53
C ALA A 154 6.04 16.67 4.41
N PHE A 155 7.31 17.07 4.61
CA PHE A 155 8.40 16.76 3.69
C PHE A 155 8.75 15.28 3.67
N ARG A 156 8.72 14.59 4.82
CA ARG A 156 8.89 13.13 4.91
C ARG A 156 7.78 12.38 4.15
N HIS A 157 6.53 12.83 4.25
CA HIS A 157 5.42 12.32 3.42
C HIS A 157 5.58 12.63 1.92
N TYR A 158 6.19 13.77 1.56
CA TYR A 158 6.58 14.03 0.17
C TYR A 158 7.63 13.04 -0.32
N ARG A 159 8.67 12.72 0.48
CA ARG A 159 9.70 11.73 0.09
C ARG A 159 9.16 10.29 0.09
N SER A 160 8.21 9.92 0.95
CA SER A 160 7.55 8.60 0.89
C SER A 160 6.63 8.42 -0.33
N LEU A 161 6.42 9.45 -1.13
CA LEU A 161 5.66 9.44 -2.39
C LEU A 161 6.46 10.12 -3.53
N SER A 162 7.79 10.07 -3.48
CA SER A 162 8.66 10.85 -4.36
C SER A 162 8.50 10.53 -5.85
N THR A 163 8.56 11.59 -6.68
CA THR A 163 8.34 11.48 -8.13
C THR A 163 9.65 11.50 -8.90
N ASN A 164 9.98 10.40 -9.58
CA ASN A 164 11.21 10.31 -10.36
C ASN A 164 11.19 11.27 -11.58
N PRO A 165 12.35 11.65 -12.15
CA PRO A 165 12.41 12.67 -13.20
C PRO A 165 11.65 12.35 -14.50
N GLN A 166 11.44 11.07 -14.83
CA GLN A 166 10.65 10.70 -16.03
C GLN A 166 9.16 10.81 -15.74
N SER A 167 8.74 10.42 -14.54
CA SER A 167 7.38 10.65 -14.04
C SER A 167 7.01 12.13 -14.01
N ARG A 168 7.93 13.03 -13.62
CA ARG A 168 7.71 14.49 -13.69
C ARG A 168 7.43 14.97 -15.12
N LYS A 169 8.20 14.49 -16.11
CA LYS A 169 7.99 14.84 -17.53
C LYS A 169 6.64 14.34 -18.05
N LEU A 170 6.24 13.12 -17.70
CA LEU A 170 4.92 12.59 -18.06
C LEU A 170 3.79 13.34 -17.34
N ALA A 171 3.99 13.75 -16.09
CA ALA A 171 3.04 14.55 -15.32
C ALA A 171 2.76 15.92 -15.94
N ARG A 172 3.77 16.61 -16.48
CA ARG A 172 3.57 17.86 -17.25
C ARG A 172 2.61 17.64 -18.42
N ARG A 173 2.76 16.54 -19.16
CA ARG A 173 1.83 16.17 -20.25
C ARG A 173 0.44 15.80 -19.74
N GLY A 174 0.32 14.98 -18.68
CA GLY A 174 -0.97 14.65 -18.08
C GLY A 174 -1.73 15.87 -17.54
N PHE A 175 -1.00 16.90 -17.09
CA PHE A 175 -1.57 18.18 -16.67
C PHE A 175 -2.14 18.97 -17.86
N VAL A 176 -1.43 19.01 -18.99
CA VAL A 176 -1.94 19.59 -20.25
C VAL A 176 -3.20 18.87 -20.72
N GLU A 177 -3.22 17.53 -20.73
CA GLU A 177 -4.37 16.74 -21.18
C GLU A 177 -5.62 16.96 -20.31
N ASN A 178 -5.46 17.06 -18.98
CA ASN A 178 -6.56 17.42 -18.07
C ASN A 178 -7.06 18.86 -18.28
N SER A 179 -6.14 19.83 -18.34
CA SER A 179 -6.48 21.24 -18.50
C SER A 179 -7.16 21.52 -19.84
N ALA A 180 -6.69 20.87 -20.91
CA ALA A 180 -7.34 20.90 -22.22
C ALA A 180 -8.76 20.30 -22.19
N THR A 181 -8.95 19.17 -21.49
CA THR A 181 -10.29 18.58 -21.28
C THR A 181 -11.22 19.54 -20.52
N LEU A 182 -10.71 20.20 -19.47
CA LEU A 182 -11.47 21.19 -18.70
C LEU A 182 -11.83 22.44 -19.52
N SER A 183 -10.94 22.90 -20.41
CA SER A 183 -11.22 24.01 -21.34
C SER A 183 -12.27 23.65 -22.39
N ILE A 184 -12.28 22.42 -22.93
CA ILE A 184 -13.37 21.93 -23.78
C ILE A 184 -14.68 21.86 -22.99
N ALA A 185 -14.66 21.28 -21.78
CA ALA A 185 -15.83 21.16 -20.93
C ALA A 185 -16.48 22.53 -20.64
N ARG A 186 -15.67 23.53 -20.29
CA ARG A 186 -16.11 24.92 -20.11
C ARG A 186 -16.69 25.52 -21.40
N ARG A 187 -15.98 25.39 -22.53
CA ARG A 187 -16.40 25.95 -23.84
C ARG A 187 -17.75 25.44 -24.32
N PHE A 188 -18.12 24.21 -23.96
CA PHE A 188 -19.39 23.60 -24.34
C PHE A 188 -20.40 23.44 -23.18
N ASN A 189 -20.19 24.15 -22.07
CA ASN A 189 -21.05 24.12 -20.88
C ASN A 189 -21.36 22.69 -20.38
N TYR A 190 -20.36 21.81 -20.41
CA TYR A 190 -20.48 20.46 -19.85
C TYR A 190 -20.77 20.53 -18.35
N THR A 191 -21.72 19.70 -17.91
CA THR A 191 -22.04 19.47 -16.50
C THR A 191 -22.10 17.97 -16.26
N LYS A 192 -21.57 17.53 -15.10
CA LYS A 192 -21.69 16.14 -14.64
C LYS A 192 -23.18 15.79 -14.51
N ARG A 193 -23.61 14.64 -15.02
CA ARG A 193 -24.99 14.17 -14.82
C ARG A 193 -25.16 13.65 -13.38
N PRO A 194 -26.39 13.62 -12.83
CA PRO A 194 -26.64 13.06 -11.50
C PRO A 194 -26.12 11.62 -11.35
N GLY A 195 -25.62 11.31 -10.16
CA GLY A 195 -25.01 10.00 -9.86
C GLY A 195 -23.57 9.87 -10.37
N ARG A 196 -23.19 8.66 -10.78
CA ARG A 196 -21.81 8.29 -11.14
C ARG A 196 -21.57 8.32 -12.65
N SER A 197 -21.58 9.51 -13.24
CA SER A 197 -21.11 9.75 -14.61
C SER A 197 -19.84 10.58 -14.62
N ASP A 198 -18.88 10.23 -15.46
CA ASP A 198 -17.77 11.10 -15.85
C ASP A 198 -17.97 11.66 -17.28
N ILE A 199 -17.03 12.46 -17.77
CA ILE A 199 -17.08 13.06 -19.11
C ILE A 199 -16.88 12.04 -20.25
N GLY A 200 -16.37 10.83 -19.93
CA GLY A 200 -16.04 9.78 -20.87
C GLY A 200 -14.70 9.95 -21.56
N ARG A 201 -14.31 8.96 -22.37
CA ARG A 201 -13.08 9.02 -23.17
C ARG A 201 -13.34 9.67 -24.52
N GLY A 202 -12.79 10.88 -24.70
CA GLY A 202 -12.92 11.69 -25.90
C GLY A 202 -11.87 11.42 -26.98
N PRO A 203 -11.78 12.32 -27.98
CA PRO A 203 -10.82 12.22 -29.08
C PRO A 203 -9.37 12.15 -28.61
N LYS A 204 -8.51 11.60 -29.48
CA LYS A 204 -7.07 11.52 -29.25
C LYS A 204 -6.44 12.91 -29.21
N ILE A 205 -5.63 13.17 -28.18
CA ILE A 205 -4.75 14.34 -28.07
C ILE A 205 -3.42 14.02 -28.74
N ILE A 206 -2.92 14.93 -29.57
CA ILE A 206 -1.61 14.83 -30.22
C ILE A 206 -0.63 15.73 -29.45
N LEU A 207 0.22 15.10 -28.64
CA LEU A 207 1.33 15.73 -27.92
C LEU A 207 2.59 14.87 -28.08
N PRO A 208 3.80 15.46 -27.95
CA PRO A 208 5.04 14.70 -27.96
C PRO A 208 5.05 13.53 -26.97
N ASP A 209 5.63 12.41 -27.40
CA ASP A 209 5.64 11.15 -26.66
C ASP A 209 7.00 10.46 -26.83
N PRO A 210 7.71 10.11 -25.74
CA PRO A 210 9.67 9.88 -25.81
C PRO A 210 10.28 8.91 -26.76
N THR A 211 10.32 7.72 -26.24
CA THR A 211 9.21 7.33 -25.39
C THR A 211 8.16 6.59 -26.27
N SER A 212 7.75 7.13 -27.43
CA SER A 212 6.85 6.45 -28.39
C SER A 212 7.54 5.34 -29.20
N ASN A 213 8.82 5.54 -29.55
CA ASN A 213 9.61 4.58 -30.32
C ASN A 213 10.09 3.40 -29.45
N ILE A 214 9.33 2.31 -29.45
CA ILE A 214 9.66 1.06 -28.74
C ILE A 214 9.98 -0.04 -29.74
N LYS A 215 11.23 -0.52 -29.74
CA LYS A 215 11.61 -1.77 -30.43
C LYS A 215 11.59 -2.93 -29.43
N CYS A 216 10.66 -3.85 -29.60
CA CYS A 216 10.63 -5.11 -28.87
C CYS A 216 11.44 -6.20 -29.59
N ASP A 217 12.12 -7.01 -28.79
CA ASP A 217 12.54 -8.35 -29.18
C ASP A 217 11.73 -9.32 -28.32
N PHE A 218 10.94 -10.17 -28.95
CA PHE A 218 10.07 -11.15 -28.29
C PHE A 218 10.70 -12.55 -28.18
N ASN A 219 11.97 -12.68 -28.59
CA ASN A 219 12.82 -13.85 -28.38
C ASN A 219 13.83 -13.61 -27.24
N ALA A 220 13.89 -12.40 -26.67
CA ALA A 220 14.77 -12.05 -25.57
C ALA A 220 14.44 -12.87 -24.29
N LYS A 221 15.46 -13.49 -23.70
CA LYS A 221 15.34 -14.42 -22.55
C LYS A 221 14.90 -13.74 -21.24
N TYR A 222 15.19 -12.45 -21.07
CA TYR A 222 15.08 -11.74 -19.78
C TYR A 222 14.09 -10.57 -19.82
N ARG A 223 13.44 -10.31 -18.68
CA ARG A 223 12.48 -9.20 -18.52
C ARG A 223 13.21 -7.85 -18.57
N ARG A 224 12.69 -6.87 -19.33
CA ARG A 224 13.19 -5.48 -19.26
C ARG A 224 12.91 -4.86 -17.88
N PRO A 225 13.75 -3.96 -17.36
CA PRO A 225 13.52 -3.31 -16.06
C PRO A 225 12.22 -2.50 -15.99
N SER A 226 11.75 -2.01 -17.14
CA SER A 226 10.52 -1.22 -17.28
C SER A 226 9.27 -2.07 -17.54
N GLY A 227 9.34 -3.40 -17.53
CA GLY A 227 8.21 -4.29 -17.85
C GLY A 227 7.72 -4.23 -19.32
N ILE A 228 8.22 -3.28 -20.12
CA ILE A 228 7.92 -3.10 -21.54
C ILE A 228 8.28 -4.37 -22.33
N CYS A 229 7.48 -4.69 -23.34
CA CYS A 229 7.53 -5.90 -24.17
C CYS A 229 7.12 -7.23 -23.50
N ASN A 230 6.62 -7.22 -22.25
CA ASN A 230 6.07 -8.43 -21.61
C ASN A 230 4.87 -8.99 -22.40
N ASN A 231 3.83 -8.17 -22.61
CA ASN A 231 2.67 -8.56 -23.42
C ASN A 231 2.92 -8.30 -24.92
N LYS A 232 2.68 -9.30 -25.80
CA LYS A 232 2.92 -9.18 -27.25
C LYS A 232 1.89 -8.31 -28.00
N ASN A 233 0.66 -8.21 -27.49
CA ASN A 233 -0.42 -7.41 -28.09
C ASN A 233 -0.34 -5.93 -27.64
N HIS A 234 0.02 -5.70 -26.38
CA HIS A 234 0.06 -4.39 -25.73
C HIS A 234 1.42 -4.06 -25.08
N PRO A 235 2.53 -4.15 -25.82
CA PRO A 235 3.89 -4.15 -25.27
C PRO A 235 4.30 -2.88 -24.51
N ARG A 236 3.57 -1.78 -24.68
CA ARG A 236 3.78 -0.51 -24.01
C ARG A 236 2.96 -0.32 -22.72
N HIS A 237 1.82 -0.98 -22.60
CA HIS A 237 0.74 -0.54 -21.70
C HIS A 237 0.28 -1.59 -20.68
N TYR A 238 0.58 -2.87 -20.91
CA TYR A 238 0.18 -3.96 -20.01
C TYR A 238 1.32 -4.25 -19.04
N GLY A 239 1.19 -3.72 -17.81
CA GLY A 239 2.09 -3.92 -16.67
C GLY A 239 3.47 -3.25 -16.73
N ALA A 240 3.75 -2.47 -17.78
CA ALA A 240 4.96 -1.65 -17.87
C ALA A 240 5.00 -0.55 -16.79
N SER A 241 6.18 -0.02 -16.49
CA SER A 241 6.34 1.17 -15.64
C SER A 241 5.95 2.45 -16.37
N LEU A 242 5.65 3.50 -15.60
CA LEU A 242 5.28 4.84 -16.10
C LEU A 242 3.98 4.86 -16.93
N ILE A 243 2.96 4.13 -16.48
CA ILE A 243 1.63 4.05 -17.10
C ILE A 243 0.52 4.50 -16.14
N SER A 244 -0.68 4.79 -16.68
CA SER A 244 -1.89 4.99 -15.87
C SER A 244 -2.28 3.71 -15.12
N TYR A 245 -2.68 3.84 -13.85
CA TYR A 245 -3.36 2.74 -13.14
C TYR A 245 -4.66 2.32 -13.87
N ARG A 246 -4.96 1.02 -13.86
CA ARG A 246 -6.18 0.42 -14.44
C ARG A 246 -7.42 0.83 -13.64
N ARG A 247 -8.59 0.90 -14.27
CA ARG A 247 -9.86 1.25 -13.61
C ARG A 247 -10.83 0.06 -13.64
N MET A 248 -10.96 -0.63 -12.51
CA MET A 248 -12.02 -1.63 -12.31
C MET A 248 -13.43 -1.01 -12.35
N VAL A 249 -13.52 0.23 -11.88
CA VAL A 249 -14.75 1.05 -11.90
C VAL A 249 -14.41 2.46 -12.37
N ASN A 250 -15.29 3.06 -13.18
CA ASN A 250 -15.09 4.41 -13.72
C ASN A 250 -15.04 5.48 -12.60
N PRO A 251 -14.18 6.51 -12.74
CA PRO A 251 -13.87 7.47 -11.68
C PRO A 251 -15.07 8.37 -11.30
N ASP A 252 -15.21 8.67 -10.01
CA ASP A 252 -16.25 9.53 -9.45
C ASP A 252 -15.68 10.87 -8.96
N TYR A 253 -15.18 11.69 -9.90
CA TYR A 253 -14.79 13.08 -9.64
C TYR A 253 -16.02 13.99 -9.45
N GLU A 254 -15.88 15.10 -8.73
CA GLU A 254 -17.01 16.00 -8.43
C GLU A 254 -17.54 16.71 -9.69
N ASP A 255 -16.64 17.12 -10.58
CA ASP A 255 -16.94 17.70 -11.90
C ASP A 255 -17.10 16.64 -13.02
N GLY A 256 -16.85 15.37 -12.72
CA GLY A 256 -16.78 14.29 -13.70
C GLY A 256 -15.54 14.31 -14.60
N ILE A 257 -14.52 15.12 -14.28
CA ILE A 257 -13.27 15.27 -15.06
C ILE A 257 -12.06 15.05 -14.16
N GLY A 258 -11.88 15.85 -13.10
CA GLY A 258 -10.68 15.80 -12.29
C GLY A 258 -10.71 16.56 -10.97
N LEU A 259 -11.80 17.25 -10.62
CA LEU A 259 -11.98 17.85 -9.30
C LEU A 259 -12.14 16.74 -8.25
N PRO A 260 -11.33 16.70 -7.16
CA PRO A 260 -11.42 15.65 -6.15
C PRO A 260 -12.83 15.46 -5.60
N ARG A 261 -13.17 14.22 -5.23
CA ARG A 261 -14.51 13.85 -4.77
C ARG A 261 -14.83 14.54 -3.43
N GLY A 262 -15.62 15.61 -3.48
CA GLY A 262 -15.99 16.44 -2.32
C GLY A 262 -17.48 16.42 -1.94
N VAL A 263 -18.33 15.67 -2.66
CA VAL A 263 -19.77 15.49 -2.37
C VAL A 263 -20.18 14.01 -2.28
N GLN A 264 -21.29 13.76 -1.58
CA GLN A 264 -21.97 12.47 -1.54
C GLN A 264 -22.65 12.14 -2.89
N HIS A 265 -23.20 10.93 -3.03
CA HIS A 265 -23.85 10.47 -4.28
C HIS A 265 -25.08 11.29 -4.68
N ASN A 266 -25.72 11.99 -3.74
CA ASN A 266 -26.82 12.92 -4.01
C ASN A 266 -26.38 14.21 -4.73
N GLY A 267 -25.07 14.47 -4.83
CA GLY A 267 -24.49 15.67 -5.47
C GLY A 267 -24.61 16.97 -4.66
N THR A 268 -25.23 16.94 -3.48
CA THR A 268 -25.55 18.16 -2.69
C THR A 268 -24.89 18.16 -1.30
N THR A 269 -24.84 17.01 -0.61
CA THR A 269 -24.19 16.93 0.71
C THR A 269 -22.67 16.90 0.55
N ARG A 270 -21.96 17.85 1.16
CA ARG A 270 -20.49 17.85 1.20
C ARG A 270 -19.96 16.65 2.00
N LEU A 271 -18.84 16.07 1.56
CA LEU A 271 -18.17 15.01 2.33
C LEU A 271 -17.44 15.61 3.54
N PRO A 272 -17.49 14.95 4.72
CA PRO A 272 -16.81 15.42 5.92
C PRO A 272 -15.28 15.46 5.72
N PRO A 273 -14.54 16.34 6.41
CA PRO A 273 -13.08 16.37 6.40
C PRO A 273 -12.47 14.99 6.67
N ALA A 274 -11.42 14.61 5.94
CA ALA A 274 -10.78 13.31 6.11
C ALA A 274 -10.34 13.04 7.57
N ARG A 275 -9.94 14.10 8.28
CA ARG A 275 -9.57 14.06 9.70
C ARG A 275 -10.73 13.82 10.66
N GLU A 276 -11.92 14.35 10.36
CA GLU A 276 -13.11 14.05 11.16
C GLU A 276 -13.49 12.56 11.04
N VAL A 277 -13.42 12.01 9.83
CA VAL A 277 -13.66 10.59 9.55
C VAL A 277 -12.64 9.72 10.32
N SER A 278 -11.35 10.07 10.26
CA SER A 278 -10.29 9.43 11.05
C SER A 278 -10.61 9.43 12.54
N ALA A 279 -10.76 10.62 13.15
CA ALA A 279 -10.93 10.75 14.59
C ALA A 279 -12.21 10.10 15.17
N LYS A 280 -13.30 10.02 14.38
CA LYS A 280 -14.60 9.49 14.86
C LYS A 280 -14.83 7.99 14.57
N ILE A 281 -14.36 7.45 13.44
CA ILE A 281 -14.46 6.00 13.12
C ILE A 281 -13.22 5.24 13.61
N TYR A 282 -12.02 5.73 13.29
CA TYR A 282 -10.78 4.96 13.36
C TYR A 282 -10.04 5.21 14.67
N ARG A 283 -10.58 4.61 15.75
CA ARG A 283 -10.01 4.68 17.10
C ARG A 283 -8.75 3.82 17.22
N SER A 284 -7.97 4.03 18.27
CA SER A 284 -6.91 3.11 18.65
C SER A 284 -7.46 1.87 19.37
N SER A 285 -6.83 0.73 19.09
CA SER A 285 -6.94 -0.51 19.87
C SER A 285 -5.53 -1.00 20.19
N TYR A 286 -5.43 -1.88 21.19
CA TYR A 286 -4.20 -2.59 21.56
C TYR A 286 -4.36 -4.11 21.44
N GLU A 287 -5.46 -4.59 20.84
CA GLU A 287 -5.62 -6.02 20.48
C GLU A 287 -4.60 -6.42 19.42
N THR A 288 -3.86 -7.48 19.69
CA THR A 288 -2.89 -8.08 18.77
C THR A 288 -3.35 -9.47 18.32
N ASP A 289 -2.98 -9.86 17.11
CA ASP A 289 -3.10 -11.25 16.67
C ASP A 289 -1.78 -11.97 16.91
N SER A 290 -1.76 -12.89 17.88
CA SER A 290 -0.58 -13.69 18.23
C SER A 290 -0.20 -14.74 17.19
N ASN A 291 -1.02 -14.97 16.16
CA ASN A 291 -0.72 -15.93 15.10
C ASN A 291 0.19 -15.31 14.02
N PHE A 292 0.27 -13.99 13.93
CA PHE A 292 0.99 -13.27 12.87
C PHE A 292 1.96 -12.23 13.44
N THR A 293 3.10 -12.12 12.79
CA THR A 293 4.19 -11.22 13.18
C THR A 293 4.24 -10.02 12.23
N VAL A 294 4.82 -8.90 12.64
CA VAL A 294 4.86 -7.69 11.80
C VAL A 294 5.64 -7.90 10.50
N MET A 295 6.42 -8.99 10.38
CA MET A 295 6.95 -9.48 9.09
C MET A 295 5.86 -9.61 8.00
N LEU A 296 4.62 -9.96 8.35
CA LEU A 296 3.50 -9.98 7.40
C LEU A 296 3.24 -8.61 6.77
N ALA A 297 3.22 -7.55 7.58
CA ALA A 297 3.04 -6.19 7.09
C ALA A 297 4.29 -5.65 6.37
N VAL A 298 5.49 -6.02 6.83
CA VAL A 298 6.77 -5.62 6.23
C VAL A 298 6.97 -6.25 4.84
N PHE A 299 6.68 -7.55 4.68
CA PHE A 299 6.67 -8.19 3.37
C PHE A 299 5.56 -7.61 2.48
N GLY A 300 4.37 -7.35 3.03
CA GLY A 300 3.28 -6.70 2.29
C GLY A 300 3.65 -5.31 1.76
N GLN A 301 4.37 -4.50 2.54
CA GLN A 301 4.88 -3.20 2.08
C GLN A 301 5.99 -3.36 1.03
N PHE A 302 6.94 -4.27 1.23
CA PHE A 302 8.00 -4.53 0.26
C PHE A 302 7.43 -5.02 -1.09
N LEU A 303 6.38 -5.84 -1.05
CA LEU A 303 5.62 -6.27 -2.23
C LEU A 303 4.82 -5.13 -2.87
N ASP A 304 4.12 -4.28 -2.09
CA ASP A 304 3.46 -3.08 -2.64
C ASP A 304 4.46 -2.21 -3.40
N HIS A 305 5.67 -2.06 -2.88
CA HIS A 305 6.69 -1.22 -3.48
C HIS A 305 7.27 -1.80 -4.80
N ASP A 306 7.09 -3.10 -5.08
CA ASP A 306 7.46 -3.73 -6.36
C ASP A 306 6.41 -3.48 -7.47
N ILE A 307 5.13 -3.43 -7.11
CA ILE A 307 4.01 -3.33 -8.07
C ILE A 307 3.28 -1.97 -8.08
N THR A 308 3.47 -1.13 -7.06
CA THR A 308 2.85 0.19 -6.97
C THR A 308 3.81 1.26 -6.44
N ALA A 309 3.82 2.40 -7.14
CA ALA A 309 4.48 3.63 -6.73
C ALA A 309 3.68 4.81 -7.30
N THR A 310 2.74 5.38 -6.54
CA THR A 310 1.91 6.48 -7.04
C THR A 310 2.74 7.76 -7.16
N SER A 311 2.78 8.34 -8.36
CA SER A 311 3.44 9.63 -8.62
C SER A 311 2.73 10.79 -7.90
N LEU A 312 3.49 11.73 -7.34
CA LEU A 312 3.02 12.95 -6.65
C LEU A 312 3.35 14.20 -7.47
N THR A 313 2.53 15.26 -7.40
CA THR A 313 2.90 16.54 -8.03
C THR A 313 4.02 17.21 -7.24
N SER A 314 4.97 17.80 -7.95
CA SER A 314 6.13 18.57 -7.46
C SER A 314 6.32 19.80 -8.33
N SER A 315 7.26 20.69 -7.99
CA SER A 315 7.75 21.67 -8.97
C SER A 315 8.39 20.99 -10.19
N GLN A 316 8.60 21.74 -11.28
CA GLN A 316 9.38 21.30 -12.44
C GLN A 316 10.73 20.66 -12.03
N GLU A 317 11.46 21.32 -11.15
CA GLU A 317 12.78 20.92 -10.64
C GLU A 317 12.69 19.66 -9.78
N GLY A 318 11.58 19.46 -9.07
CA GLY A 318 11.31 18.32 -8.20
C GLY A 318 11.20 18.65 -6.72
N GLU A 319 10.89 19.90 -6.39
CA GLU A 319 10.72 20.38 -5.02
C GLU A 319 9.29 20.12 -4.51
N SER A 320 9.15 20.15 -3.19
CA SER A 320 7.91 19.79 -2.49
C SER A 320 6.94 20.97 -2.38
N ILE A 321 5.69 20.81 -2.82
CA ILE A 321 4.68 21.87 -2.79
C ILE A 321 4.08 21.99 -1.37
N ASN A 322 4.05 23.21 -0.82
CA ASN A 322 3.41 23.52 0.46
C ASN A 322 1.95 24.00 0.24
N CYS A 323 0.98 23.24 0.76
CA CYS A 323 -0.45 23.54 0.64
C CYS A 323 -1.10 24.07 1.94
N CYS A 324 -0.32 24.29 3.00
CA CYS A 324 -0.81 24.84 4.27
C CYS A 324 -0.28 26.26 4.50
N ILE A 325 -0.32 27.09 3.45
CA ILE A 325 0.07 28.50 3.51
C ILE A 325 -0.94 29.27 4.37
N THR A 326 -0.44 29.96 5.40
CA THR A 326 -1.26 30.69 6.39
C THR A 326 -1.63 32.12 5.96
N ASN A 327 -1.01 32.63 4.89
CA ASN A 327 -1.21 33.99 4.39
C ASN A 327 -2.38 34.06 3.40
N PHE A 328 -3.47 34.74 3.77
CA PHE A 328 -4.69 34.90 2.96
C PHE A 328 -4.49 35.56 1.58
N ASN A 329 -3.36 36.24 1.36
CA ASN A 329 -3.02 36.90 0.10
C ASN A 329 -2.14 36.05 -0.84
N SER A 330 -1.72 34.85 -0.42
CA SER A 330 -0.85 33.98 -1.22
C SER A 330 -1.66 33.09 -2.17
N THR A 331 -1.29 33.09 -3.45
CA THR A 331 -1.88 32.20 -4.46
C THR A 331 -1.57 30.74 -4.12
N VAL A 332 -2.59 29.93 -3.87
CA VAL A 332 -2.44 28.50 -3.60
C VAL A 332 -2.21 27.73 -4.90
N HIS A 333 -1.25 26.82 -4.92
CA HIS A 333 -0.93 25.99 -6.09
C HIS A 333 -2.14 25.13 -6.53
N PRO A 334 -2.47 25.02 -7.83
CA PRO A 334 -3.71 24.37 -8.29
C PRO A 334 -3.78 22.85 -8.05
N GLU A 335 -2.66 22.20 -7.74
CA GLU A 335 -2.59 20.78 -7.36
C GLU A 335 -2.53 20.57 -5.83
N CYS A 336 -2.89 21.59 -5.04
CA CYS A 336 -3.09 21.46 -3.60
C CYS A 336 -4.48 20.92 -3.26
N PHE A 337 -4.55 19.98 -2.32
CA PHE A 337 -5.80 19.45 -1.77
C PHE A 337 -5.64 19.11 -0.28
N PRO A 338 -5.26 20.10 0.57
CA PRO A 338 -4.92 19.87 1.97
C PRO A 338 -6.04 19.20 2.76
N VAL A 339 -5.67 18.41 3.77
CA VAL A 339 -6.63 17.86 4.73
C VAL A 339 -7.01 18.98 5.70
N THR A 340 -8.28 19.40 5.67
CA THR A 340 -8.84 20.31 6.67
C THR A 340 -8.85 19.65 8.05
N VAL A 341 -8.35 20.37 9.05
CA VAL A 341 -8.41 19.98 10.46
C VAL A 341 -9.31 20.97 11.20
N LEU A 342 -10.27 20.45 11.97
CA LEU A 342 -11.23 21.28 12.69
C LEU A 342 -10.59 21.86 13.97
N ARG A 343 -11.07 23.03 14.42
CA ARG A 343 -10.48 23.75 15.57
C ARG A 343 -10.65 23.01 16.90
N ASP A 344 -11.59 22.09 16.97
CA ASP A 344 -11.90 21.21 18.10
C ASP A 344 -11.18 19.83 18.03
N ASP A 345 -10.23 19.63 17.10
CA ASP A 345 -9.45 18.39 17.03
C ASP A 345 -8.64 18.15 18.31
N ILE A 346 -8.89 17.03 18.98
CA ILE A 346 -8.34 16.66 20.30
C ILE A 346 -6.79 16.55 20.31
N TYR A 347 -6.16 16.34 19.15
CA TYR A 347 -4.70 16.29 19.01
C TYR A 347 -4.17 17.59 18.41
N TYR A 348 -4.67 18.02 17.25
CA TYR A 348 -4.07 19.12 16.47
C TYR A 348 -4.37 20.53 17.01
N SER A 349 -5.45 20.72 17.78
CA SER A 349 -5.72 22.00 18.48
C SER A 349 -4.58 22.43 19.42
N LYS A 350 -3.89 21.46 20.04
CA LYS A 350 -2.72 21.68 20.92
C LYS A 350 -1.54 22.36 20.22
N TYR A 351 -1.50 22.27 18.89
CA TYR A 351 -0.48 22.84 18.02
C TYR A 351 -1.02 24.00 17.17
N ASN A 352 -2.27 24.44 17.40
CA ASN A 352 -3.00 25.43 16.59
C ASN A 352 -3.13 25.08 15.09
N LEU A 353 -3.06 23.80 14.72
CA LEU A 353 -3.09 23.38 13.31
C LEU A 353 -4.53 23.16 12.81
N THR A 354 -4.87 23.86 11.72
CA THR A 354 -6.15 23.73 10.98
C THR A 354 -5.98 23.10 9.58
N CYS A 355 -4.76 22.75 9.22
CA CYS A 355 -4.39 22.22 7.91
C CYS A 355 -3.31 21.14 8.05
N MET A 356 -3.42 20.08 7.26
CA MET A 356 -2.40 19.04 7.10
C MET A 356 -2.03 18.94 5.62
N ASN A 357 -0.72 19.04 5.32
CA ASN A 357 -0.24 19.21 3.94
C ASN A 357 -0.56 17.98 3.08
N PHE A 358 -1.24 18.22 1.96
CA PHE A 358 -1.57 17.18 0.99
C PHE A 358 -1.54 17.79 -0.42
N VAL A 359 -0.63 17.25 -1.23
CA VAL A 359 -0.51 17.53 -2.66
C VAL A 359 -1.19 16.40 -3.45
N ARG A 360 -1.84 16.75 -4.56
CA ARG A 360 -2.49 15.78 -5.45
C ARG A 360 -1.49 14.88 -6.18
N SER A 361 -1.90 13.63 -6.40
CA SER A 361 -1.12 12.66 -7.16
C SER A 361 -1.05 13.07 -8.63
N ALA A 362 0.17 13.01 -9.18
CA ALA A 362 0.48 13.56 -10.48
C ALA A 362 -0.34 12.90 -11.59
N PRO A 363 -0.85 13.69 -12.55
CA PRO A 363 -1.72 13.19 -13.59
C PRO A 363 -0.94 12.35 -14.62
N SER A 364 -1.45 11.18 -14.95
CA SER A 364 -0.91 10.34 -16.02
C SER A 364 -1.40 10.82 -17.39
N PRO A 365 -0.54 10.90 -18.42
CA PRO A 365 -0.99 11.13 -19.78
C PRO A 365 -1.71 9.88 -20.32
N THR A 366 -2.87 10.10 -20.91
CA THR A 366 -3.73 9.09 -21.57
C THR A 366 -3.68 9.19 -23.10
N GLY A 367 -3.22 10.33 -23.64
CA GLY A 367 -3.26 10.65 -25.06
C GLY A 367 -4.67 10.93 -25.59
N HIS A 368 -5.63 11.23 -24.73
CA HIS A 368 -7.03 11.48 -25.07
C HIS A 368 -7.61 12.58 -24.17
N PHE A 369 -8.66 13.26 -24.62
CA PHE A 369 -9.52 14.02 -23.70
C PHE A 369 -10.27 13.06 -22.78
N GLY A 370 -10.45 13.38 -21.50
CA GLY A 370 -11.19 12.50 -20.58
C GLY A 370 -10.90 12.74 -19.10
N PRO A 371 -11.40 11.86 -18.21
CA PRO A 371 -11.22 11.99 -16.77
C PRO A 371 -9.78 11.67 -16.33
N ARG A 372 -9.28 12.42 -15.34
CA ARG A 372 -7.93 12.34 -14.79
C ARG A 372 -7.56 10.94 -14.31
N GLN A 373 -6.41 10.45 -14.78
CA GLN A 373 -5.78 9.23 -14.27
C GLN A 373 -4.50 9.56 -13.49
N GLN A 374 -4.07 8.64 -12.63
CA GLN A 374 -2.85 8.74 -11.84
C GLN A 374 -1.79 7.77 -12.37
N LEU A 375 -0.52 8.18 -12.29
CA LEU A 375 0.62 7.46 -12.85
C LEU A 375 1.18 6.46 -11.83
N ASN A 376 1.32 5.18 -12.24
CA ASN A 376 2.15 4.21 -11.55
C ASN A 376 3.60 4.33 -12.03
N GLN A 377 4.54 4.52 -11.10
CA GLN A 377 5.97 4.59 -11.41
C GLN A 377 6.63 3.20 -11.38
N ALA A 378 6.08 2.23 -10.65
CA ALA A 378 6.55 0.85 -10.61
C ALA A 378 6.10 0.07 -11.87
N THR A 379 6.69 -1.11 -12.12
CA THR A 379 6.04 -2.11 -13.00
C THR A 379 4.77 -2.63 -12.31
N SER A 380 3.98 -3.48 -12.96
CA SER A 380 2.85 -4.18 -12.31
C SER A 380 3.09 -5.68 -12.16
N PHE A 381 4.35 -6.11 -12.29
CA PHE A 381 4.76 -7.50 -12.18
C PHE A 381 5.55 -7.69 -10.90
N ILE A 382 5.42 -8.87 -10.27
CA ILE A 382 6.34 -9.29 -9.22
C ILE A 382 7.64 -9.68 -9.93
N ASP A 383 8.54 -8.71 -10.11
CA ASP A 383 9.76 -8.83 -10.94
C ASP A 383 11.04 -8.32 -10.27
N GLY A 384 10.94 -7.79 -9.04
CA GLY A 384 12.07 -7.33 -8.26
C GLY A 384 12.52 -5.91 -8.59
N SER A 385 11.76 -5.11 -9.34
CA SER A 385 11.99 -3.67 -9.52
C SER A 385 12.19 -2.90 -8.20
N VAL A 386 11.64 -3.37 -7.07
CA VAL A 386 11.90 -2.84 -5.71
C VAL A 386 13.38 -2.98 -5.29
N VAL A 387 14.10 -3.97 -5.83
CA VAL A 387 15.55 -4.20 -5.65
C VAL A 387 16.36 -3.63 -6.82
N TYR A 388 15.90 -3.85 -8.06
CA TYR A 388 16.67 -3.60 -9.29
C TYR A 388 16.37 -2.27 -9.99
N GLY A 389 15.27 -1.61 -9.63
CA GLY A 389 14.77 -0.41 -10.31
C GLY A 389 13.91 -0.71 -11.54
N ASN A 390 13.06 0.27 -11.86
CA ASN A 390 12.05 0.24 -12.92
C ASN A 390 12.54 0.74 -14.30
N SER A 391 13.85 0.92 -14.46
CA SER A 391 14.49 1.51 -15.65
C SER A 391 15.96 1.10 -15.77
N ASP A 392 16.46 1.02 -17.01
CA ASP A 392 17.82 0.55 -17.31
C ASP A 392 18.90 1.42 -16.66
N LEU A 393 18.67 2.73 -16.53
CA LEU A 393 19.57 3.66 -15.83
C LEU A 393 19.66 3.36 -14.32
N ARG A 394 18.53 3.16 -13.64
CA ARG A 394 18.52 2.82 -12.20
C ARG A 394 19.17 1.46 -11.96
N GLN A 395 18.84 0.46 -12.79
CA GLN A 395 19.43 -0.87 -12.68
C GLN A 395 20.95 -0.87 -12.89
N ASN A 396 21.46 -0.14 -13.88
CA ASN A 396 22.90 -0.08 -14.12
C ASN A 396 23.65 0.70 -13.03
N ASN A 397 23.05 1.75 -12.46
CA ASN A 397 23.63 2.47 -11.31
C ASN A 397 23.69 1.63 -10.02
N LEU A 398 22.82 0.63 -9.89
CA LEU A 398 22.78 -0.29 -8.74
C LEU A 398 23.71 -1.50 -8.91
N ARG A 399 24.21 -1.79 -10.11
CA ARG A 399 25.15 -2.89 -10.37
C ARG A 399 26.59 -2.52 -10.01
N ALA A 400 27.38 -3.53 -9.65
CA ALA A 400 28.85 -3.43 -9.57
C ALA A 400 29.51 -3.57 -10.96
N MET A 401 28.78 -4.11 -11.95
CA MET A 401 29.28 -4.48 -13.29
C MET A 401 30.46 -5.48 -13.25
N VAL A 402 30.55 -6.25 -12.17
CA VAL A 402 31.52 -7.33 -11.94
C VAL A 402 30.79 -8.53 -11.31
N ASN A 403 31.08 -9.72 -11.83
CA ASN A 403 30.57 -11.03 -11.38
C ASN A 403 29.03 -11.14 -11.25
N GLY A 404 28.29 -10.28 -11.96
CA GLY A 404 26.82 -10.23 -11.93
C GLY A 404 26.22 -9.60 -10.67
N THR A 405 27.03 -8.89 -9.87
CA THR A 405 26.63 -8.42 -8.53
C THR A 405 26.03 -7.01 -8.51
N LEU A 406 25.21 -6.74 -7.49
CA LEU A 406 24.81 -5.41 -7.07
C LEU A 406 25.95 -4.73 -6.30
N ARG A 407 26.07 -3.41 -6.47
CA ARG A 407 26.94 -2.53 -5.68
C ARG A 407 26.49 -2.58 -4.22
N MET A 408 27.43 -2.75 -3.30
CA MET A 408 27.22 -2.69 -1.86
C MET A 408 28.17 -1.68 -1.23
N TYR A 409 27.80 -1.09 -0.10
CA TYR A 409 28.72 -0.29 0.71
C TYR A 409 29.41 -1.19 1.74
N MET A 410 30.74 -1.29 1.66
CA MET A 410 31.54 -2.02 2.65
C MET A 410 31.86 -1.12 3.84
N THR A 411 31.46 -1.53 5.05
CA THR A 411 31.90 -0.85 6.28
C THR A 411 33.35 -1.18 6.62
N ALA A 412 33.98 -0.36 7.47
CA ALA A 412 35.35 -0.59 7.95
C ALA A 412 35.53 -1.90 8.75
N ASP A 413 34.43 -2.47 9.26
CA ASP A 413 34.35 -3.79 9.90
C ASP A 413 33.81 -4.90 8.97
N GLY A 414 33.90 -4.71 7.65
CA GLY A 414 33.70 -5.76 6.64
C GLY A 414 32.25 -6.16 6.39
N ARG A 415 31.26 -5.37 6.81
CA ARG A 415 29.84 -5.66 6.58
C ARG A 415 29.34 -4.97 5.32
N GLU A 416 28.62 -5.72 4.48
CA GLU A 416 27.86 -5.16 3.37
C GLU A 416 26.61 -4.44 3.87
N LEU A 417 26.46 -3.17 3.51
CA LEU A 417 25.23 -2.40 3.55
C LEU A 417 24.78 -2.07 2.12
N LEU A 418 23.55 -1.56 1.96
CA LEU A 418 23.11 -1.00 0.68
C LEU A 418 24.04 0.17 0.29
N PRO A 419 24.12 0.54 -1.00
CA PRO A 419 24.84 1.73 -1.40
C PRO A 419 24.37 2.98 -0.63
N ILE A 420 25.28 3.90 -0.34
CA ILE A 420 24.93 5.22 0.17
C ILE A 420 24.18 6.00 -0.92
N SER A 421 23.05 6.61 -0.57
CA SER A 421 22.35 7.53 -1.47
C SER A 421 23.17 8.80 -1.70
N THR A 422 23.23 9.24 -2.95
CA THR A 422 23.82 10.53 -3.34
C THR A 422 22.90 11.72 -3.05
N ASN A 423 21.63 11.47 -2.73
CA ASN A 423 20.64 12.50 -2.46
C ASN A 423 20.59 12.82 -0.96
N LEU A 424 21.11 13.98 -0.58
CA LEU A 424 21.16 14.40 0.82
C LEU A 424 19.77 14.67 1.42
N GLU A 425 18.71 14.77 0.61
CA GLU A 425 17.37 15.15 1.05
C GLU A 425 16.37 13.99 1.22
N ASP A 426 16.82 12.73 1.26
CA ASP A 426 15.95 11.53 1.33
C ASP A 426 15.15 11.34 2.65
N GLY A 427 14.78 12.43 3.33
CA GLY A 427 13.94 12.49 4.54
C GLY A 427 14.56 11.91 5.81
N CYS A 428 15.59 11.06 5.66
CA CYS A 428 16.29 10.36 6.74
C CYS A 428 17.60 11.05 7.16
N ASN A 429 18.30 11.73 6.24
CA ASN A 429 19.62 12.32 6.48
C ASN A 429 19.56 13.45 7.52
N ARG A 430 20.51 13.45 8.46
CA ARG A 430 20.58 14.40 9.58
C ARG A 430 22.00 14.85 9.81
N ALA A 431 22.19 16.09 10.23
CA ALA A 431 23.51 16.67 10.48
C ALA A 431 24.29 15.93 11.58
N SER A 432 23.62 15.28 12.55
CA SER A 432 24.29 14.38 13.52
C SER A 432 24.83 13.08 12.90
N LYS A 433 24.17 12.55 11.87
CA LYS A 433 24.49 11.25 11.23
C LYS A 433 25.53 11.39 10.14
N ILE A 434 25.43 12.44 9.32
CA ILE A 434 26.45 12.79 8.31
C ILE A 434 27.82 13.00 8.99
N ARG A 435 27.86 13.70 10.14
CA ARG A 435 29.08 13.84 10.98
C ARG A 435 29.63 12.52 11.56
N GLN A 436 28.85 11.44 11.53
CA GLN A 436 29.25 10.09 11.92
C GLN A 436 29.58 9.20 10.70
N GLY A 437 29.59 9.76 9.48
CA GLY A 437 29.76 9.01 8.23
C GLY A 437 28.56 8.13 7.85
N ARG A 438 27.37 8.40 8.40
CA ARG A 438 26.16 7.58 8.22
C ARG A 438 25.10 8.33 7.42
N TYR A 439 24.54 7.66 6.42
CA TYR A 439 23.66 8.24 5.41
C TYR A 439 22.42 7.36 5.17
N CYS A 440 21.44 7.89 4.43
CA CYS A 440 20.40 7.08 3.77
C CYS A 440 20.99 6.16 2.69
N PHE A 441 20.21 5.16 2.29
CA PHE A 441 20.61 4.14 1.33
C PHE A 441 19.92 4.28 -0.03
N GLU A 442 20.56 3.80 -1.10
CA GLU A 442 20.00 3.67 -2.44
C GLU A 442 19.53 2.21 -2.66
N SER A 443 18.44 2.00 -3.40
CA SER A 443 17.93 0.68 -3.79
C SER A 443 17.09 0.79 -5.08
N GLY A 444 16.38 -0.26 -5.49
CA GLY A 444 15.53 -0.23 -6.68
C GLY A 444 14.43 0.84 -6.62
N ASP A 445 13.71 0.87 -5.50
CA ASP A 445 12.69 1.88 -5.18
C ASP A 445 13.25 3.03 -4.31
N ASP A 446 12.68 4.24 -4.47
CA ASP A 446 13.11 5.45 -3.73
C ASP A 446 12.63 5.50 -2.27
N ARG A 447 11.57 4.76 -1.91
CA ARG A 447 11.00 4.72 -0.55
C ARG A 447 11.74 3.78 0.40
N ALA A 448 12.85 3.17 -0.03
CA ALA A 448 13.61 2.17 0.74
C ALA A 448 14.03 2.63 2.16
N ASN A 449 14.09 3.94 2.42
CA ASN A 449 14.43 4.53 3.73
C ASN A 449 13.22 4.91 4.60
N GLU A 450 11.98 4.71 4.13
CA GLU A 450 10.75 5.17 4.80
C GLU A 450 10.63 4.62 6.23
N ASN A 451 10.99 3.35 6.45
CA ASN A 451 11.12 2.77 7.77
C ASN A 451 12.22 1.70 7.84
N LEU A 452 12.78 1.51 9.05
CA LEU A 452 13.88 0.59 9.31
C LEU A 452 13.65 -0.86 8.81
N LEU A 453 12.44 -1.39 8.96
CA LEU A 453 12.16 -2.79 8.62
C LEU A 453 12.11 -2.98 7.10
N LEU A 454 11.50 -2.04 6.38
CA LEU A 454 11.55 -1.97 4.92
C LEU A 454 12.99 -1.88 4.41
N THR A 455 13.81 -0.96 4.95
CA THR A 455 15.25 -0.84 4.58
C THR A 455 16.01 -2.16 4.80
N SER A 456 15.64 -2.89 5.85
CA SER A 456 16.24 -4.20 6.16
C SER A 456 15.87 -5.27 5.14
N MET A 457 14.65 -5.24 4.59
CA MET A 457 14.25 -6.12 3.47
C MET A 457 15.02 -5.81 2.19
N HIS A 458 15.16 -4.52 1.82
CA HIS A 458 15.99 -4.12 0.67
C HIS A 458 17.43 -4.61 0.81
N LEU A 459 18.03 -4.49 2.00
CA LEU A 459 19.38 -5.00 2.28
C LEU A 459 19.46 -6.54 2.21
N LEU A 460 18.46 -7.24 2.75
CA LEU A 460 18.41 -8.71 2.73
C LEU A 460 18.37 -9.24 1.30
N TRP A 461 17.46 -8.72 0.46
CA TRP A 461 17.33 -9.16 -0.92
C TRP A 461 18.52 -8.73 -1.80
N ALA A 462 19.13 -7.57 -1.56
CA ALA A 462 20.35 -7.16 -2.27
C ALA A 462 21.54 -8.10 -1.98
N ARG A 463 21.77 -8.46 -0.71
CA ARG A 463 22.76 -9.47 -0.32
C ARG A 463 22.44 -10.84 -0.92
N HIS A 464 21.17 -11.24 -0.91
CA HIS A 464 20.72 -12.52 -1.48
C HIS A 464 20.98 -12.62 -2.99
N HIS A 465 20.78 -11.54 -3.74
CA HIS A 465 21.19 -11.48 -5.15
C HIS A 465 22.70 -11.68 -5.33
N ASN A 466 23.54 -11.04 -4.49
CA ASN A 466 24.99 -11.23 -4.57
C ASN A 466 25.41 -12.67 -4.21
N TYR A 467 24.73 -13.30 -3.26
CA TYR A 467 24.90 -14.73 -2.94
C TYR A 467 24.52 -15.64 -4.11
N LEU A 468 23.38 -15.39 -4.77
CA LEU A 468 22.96 -16.11 -5.99
C LEU A 468 23.97 -15.94 -7.13
N ALA A 469 24.47 -14.71 -7.37
CA ALA A 469 25.43 -14.43 -8.42
C ALA A 469 26.77 -15.15 -8.19
N GLN A 470 27.28 -15.16 -6.95
CA GLN A 470 28.47 -15.91 -6.57
C GLN A 470 28.27 -17.43 -6.72
N GLY A 471 27.12 -17.96 -6.31
CA GLY A 471 26.77 -19.37 -6.51
C GLY A 471 26.76 -19.76 -7.99
N LEU A 472 26.03 -19.00 -8.82
CA LEU A 472 25.98 -19.22 -10.27
C LEU A 472 27.34 -19.09 -10.95
N GLN A 473 28.20 -18.17 -10.49
CA GLN A 473 29.56 -17.99 -11.00
C GLN A 473 30.46 -19.20 -10.70
N ASN A 474 30.31 -19.84 -9.53
CA ASN A 474 31.05 -21.03 -9.15
C ASN A 474 30.62 -22.26 -9.98
N GLU A 475 29.31 -22.46 -10.15
CA GLU A 475 28.77 -23.56 -10.96
C GLU A 475 28.98 -23.32 -12.48
N ASN A 476 29.06 -22.07 -12.92
CA ASN A 476 29.24 -21.69 -14.31
C ASN A 476 30.41 -20.69 -14.51
N PRO A 477 31.68 -21.11 -14.38
CA PRO A 477 32.85 -20.22 -14.46
C PRO A 477 32.96 -19.41 -15.76
N ASN A 478 32.33 -19.88 -16.84
CA ASN A 478 32.37 -19.25 -18.17
C ASN A 478 31.24 -18.22 -18.41
N TRP A 479 30.33 -18.01 -17.47
CA TRP A 479 29.29 -16.98 -17.62
C TRP A 479 29.86 -15.58 -17.37
N ASN A 480 29.31 -14.59 -18.07
CA ASN A 480 29.71 -13.18 -17.93
C ASN A 480 28.80 -12.41 -16.96
N ASP A 481 29.19 -11.19 -16.59
CA ASP A 481 28.46 -10.32 -15.66
C ASP A 481 26.97 -10.17 -16.00
N GLU A 482 26.63 -9.93 -17.27
CA GLU A 482 25.23 -9.77 -17.68
C GLU A 482 24.41 -11.06 -17.49
N MET A 483 24.98 -12.22 -17.84
CA MET A 483 24.28 -13.49 -17.68
C MET A 483 24.10 -13.88 -16.21
N LEU A 484 25.13 -13.65 -15.39
CA LEU A 484 25.08 -13.87 -13.94
C LEU A 484 24.07 -12.93 -13.27
N PHE A 485 24.07 -11.64 -13.62
CA PHE A 485 23.11 -10.66 -13.11
C PHE A 485 21.68 -11.03 -13.47
N GLN A 486 21.39 -11.32 -14.75
CA GLN A 486 20.02 -11.57 -15.21
C GLN A 486 19.44 -12.89 -14.70
N GLU A 487 20.22 -13.98 -14.62
CA GLU A 487 19.73 -15.24 -14.04
C GLU A 487 19.57 -15.11 -12.51
N SER A 488 20.48 -14.42 -11.80
CA SER A 488 20.31 -14.12 -10.36
C SER A 488 19.05 -13.29 -10.09
N ARG A 489 18.79 -12.28 -10.94
CA ARG A 489 17.56 -11.47 -10.91
C ARG A 489 16.31 -12.29 -11.20
N ARG A 490 16.37 -13.20 -12.18
CA ARG A 490 15.27 -14.10 -12.54
C ARG A 490 14.93 -15.08 -11.42
N ILE A 491 15.93 -15.65 -10.75
CA ILE A 491 15.75 -16.53 -9.58
C ILE A 491 15.15 -15.74 -8.41
N LEU A 492 15.67 -14.56 -8.09
CA LEU A 492 15.15 -13.72 -6.99
C LEU A 492 13.70 -13.32 -7.23
N ALA A 493 13.35 -12.88 -8.45
CA ALA A 493 11.98 -12.57 -8.83
C ALA A 493 11.04 -13.78 -8.70
N ALA A 494 11.49 -14.98 -9.11
CA ALA A 494 10.73 -16.21 -8.94
C ALA A 494 10.52 -16.59 -7.47
N GLN A 495 11.53 -16.39 -6.61
CA GLN A 495 11.42 -16.62 -5.16
C GLN A 495 10.45 -15.63 -4.51
N MET A 496 10.49 -14.35 -4.87
CA MET A 496 9.55 -13.35 -4.35
C MET A 496 8.11 -13.61 -4.80
N ALA A 497 7.91 -14.04 -6.05
CA ALA A 497 6.61 -14.51 -6.53
C ALA A 497 6.14 -15.76 -5.77
N HIS A 498 7.01 -16.76 -5.56
CA HIS A 498 6.68 -17.97 -4.81
C HIS A 498 6.22 -17.64 -3.38
N ILE A 499 6.97 -16.85 -2.61
CA ILE A 499 6.58 -16.43 -1.25
C ILE A 499 5.24 -15.66 -1.29
N THR A 500 5.04 -14.80 -2.30
CA THR A 500 3.77 -14.06 -2.45
C THR A 500 2.57 -15.00 -2.60
N TYR A 501 2.67 -15.99 -3.48
CA TYR A 501 1.56 -16.88 -3.84
C TYR A 501 1.37 -18.07 -2.88
N ASN A 502 2.45 -18.62 -2.32
CA ASN A 502 2.42 -19.78 -1.41
C ASN A 502 2.24 -19.41 0.07
N GLU A 503 2.76 -18.26 0.51
CA GLU A 503 2.86 -17.91 1.94
C GLU A 503 2.08 -16.65 2.29
N PHE A 504 2.19 -15.57 1.52
CA PHE A 504 1.55 -14.29 1.84
C PHE A 504 0.05 -14.27 1.52
N LEU A 505 -0.33 -14.52 0.27
CA LEU A 505 -1.74 -14.47 -0.15
C LEU A 505 -2.65 -15.49 0.59
N PRO A 506 -2.22 -16.73 0.90
CA PRO A 506 -3.07 -17.68 1.63
C PRO A 506 -3.37 -17.27 3.09
N ILE A 507 -2.53 -16.43 3.70
CA ILE A 507 -2.79 -15.84 5.02
C ILE A 507 -3.80 -14.68 4.93
N LEU A 508 -3.80 -13.91 3.84
CA LEU A 508 -4.73 -12.80 3.65
C LEU A 508 -6.12 -13.22 3.14
N LEU A 509 -6.17 -14.21 2.24
CA LEU A 509 -7.39 -14.65 1.55
C LEU A 509 -8.01 -15.90 2.19
N GLY A 510 -7.28 -16.60 3.04
CA GLY A 510 -7.57 -17.97 3.44
C GLY A 510 -7.08 -18.98 2.40
N ARG A 511 -6.47 -20.08 2.86
CA ARG A 511 -5.84 -21.07 1.98
C ARG A 511 -6.84 -21.75 1.04
N GLU A 512 -8.02 -22.10 1.52
CA GLU A 512 -9.07 -22.75 0.71
C GLU A 512 -9.51 -21.86 -0.47
N LEU A 513 -9.65 -20.54 -0.24
CA LEU A 513 -9.97 -19.60 -1.32
C LEU A 513 -8.78 -19.45 -2.28
N ALA A 514 -7.53 -19.40 -1.80
CA ALA A 514 -6.34 -19.35 -2.65
C ALA A 514 -6.21 -20.61 -3.54
N GLU A 515 -6.52 -21.80 -3.00
CA GLU A 515 -6.56 -23.07 -3.74
C GLU A 515 -7.68 -23.10 -4.78
N LYS A 516 -8.92 -22.75 -4.39
CA LYS A 516 -10.08 -22.64 -5.32
C LYS A 516 -9.91 -21.58 -6.41
N LYS A 517 -8.97 -20.64 -6.26
CA LYS A 517 -8.60 -19.63 -7.27
C LYS A 517 -7.38 -19.99 -8.11
N GLY A 518 -6.75 -21.15 -7.88
CA GLY A 518 -5.52 -21.53 -8.58
C GLY A 518 -4.35 -20.56 -8.31
N LEU A 519 -4.34 -19.91 -7.14
CA LEU A 519 -3.30 -18.95 -6.77
C LEU A 519 -2.06 -19.60 -6.16
N LEU A 520 -2.17 -20.84 -5.65
CA LEU A 520 -1.00 -21.53 -5.12
C LEU A 520 -0.09 -22.02 -6.26
N PRO A 521 1.24 -22.00 -6.09
CA PRO A 521 2.16 -22.68 -7.01
C PRO A 521 1.84 -24.18 -7.10
N GLN A 522 1.95 -24.75 -8.30
CA GLN A 522 1.95 -26.20 -8.49
C GLN A 522 3.26 -26.77 -7.95
N MET A 523 3.20 -27.89 -7.23
CA MET A 523 4.37 -28.41 -6.49
C MET A 523 5.23 -29.37 -7.33
N ASP A 524 4.60 -30.29 -8.06
CA ASP A 524 5.29 -31.47 -8.63
C ASP A 524 5.15 -31.62 -10.16
N ASP A 525 4.36 -30.77 -10.83
CA ASP A 525 4.18 -30.80 -12.29
C ASP A 525 4.99 -29.68 -12.97
N LEU A 526 6.15 -30.05 -13.54
CA LEU A 526 7.03 -29.16 -14.30
C LEU A 526 6.68 -29.12 -15.80
N ASP A 527 5.84 -30.05 -16.28
CA ASP A 527 5.36 -30.12 -17.66
C ASP A 527 4.00 -29.41 -17.83
N ALA A 528 3.41 -28.95 -16.73
CA ALA A 528 2.18 -28.16 -16.70
C ALA A 528 2.25 -26.97 -17.67
N PRO A 529 1.20 -26.73 -18.49
CA PRO A 529 1.15 -25.60 -19.40
C PRO A 529 1.15 -24.28 -18.62
N ASP A 530 1.79 -23.24 -19.17
CA ASP A 530 1.81 -21.94 -18.50
C ASP A 530 0.40 -21.34 -18.36
N ALA A 531 0.21 -20.54 -17.31
CA ALA A 531 -1.03 -19.84 -17.05
C ALA A 531 -1.08 -18.45 -17.74
N TYR A 532 -0.30 -18.22 -18.81
CA TYR A 532 -0.18 -16.91 -19.44
C TYR A 532 -1.30 -16.65 -20.46
N ASP A 533 -2.37 -16.02 -20.01
CA ASP A 533 -3.33 -15.39 -20.93
C ASP A 533 -2.84 -14.00 -21.38
N ARG A 534 -2.57 -13.86 -22.67
CA ARG A 534 -2.20 -12.59 -23.32
C ARG A 534 -3.30 -11.52 -23.30
N ASN A 535 -4.55 -11.89 -22.99
CA ASN A 535 -5.70 -10.98 -22.96
C ASN A 535 -5.92 -10.37 -21.56
N VAL A 536 -5.36 -10.98 -20.51
CA VAL A 536 -5.36 -10.41 -19.15
C VAL A 536 -4.54 -9.12 -19.15
N ASN A 537 -5.10 -8.07 -18.56
CA ASN A 537 -4.40 -6.80 -18.32
C ASN A 537 -3.76 -6.81 -16.91
N PRO A 538 -2.43 -6.99 -16.80
CA PRO A 538 -1.74 -7.11 -15.52
C PRO A 538 -1.55 -5.76 -14.82
N SER A 539 -1.90 -4.62 -15.44
CA SER A 539 -1.71 -3.30 -14.86
C SER A 539 -2.51 -3.13 -13.56
N ILE A 540 -1.85 -2.67 -12.49
CA ILE A 540 -2.47 -2.54 -11.16
C ILE A 540 -3.70 -1.62 -11.20
N ALA A 541 -4.77 -2.03 -10.52
CA ALA A 541 -5.98 -1.25 -10.38
C ALA A 541 -5.79 -0.05 -9.45
N ASN A 542 -6.33 1.11 -9.83
CA ASN A 542 -6.22 2.35 -9.07
C ASN A 542 -6.79 2.19 -7.64
N GLY A 543 -7.93 1.50 -7.51
CA GLY A 543 -8.53 1.16 -6.21
C GLY A 543 -7.71 0.18 -5.35
N PHE A 544 -6.78 -0.59 -5.94
CA PHE A 544 -5.87 -1.46 -5.20
C PHE A 544 -4.77 -0.61 -4.53
N ALA A 545 -4.02 0.15 -5.33
CA ALA A 545 -2.89 0.97 -4.86
C ALA A 545 -3.30 2.17 -3.99
N ALA A 546 -4.48 2.75 -4.24
CA ALA A 546 -4.96 3.92 -3.50
C ALA A 546 -5.88 3.58 -2.30
N ALA A 547 -6.34 2.33 -2.16
CA ALA A 547 -7.20 1.92 -1.05
C ALA A 547 -7.00 0.47 -0.58
N ALA A 548 -7.29 -0.54 -1.42
CA ALA A 548 -7.49 -1.91 -0.92
C ALA A 548 -6.24 -2.53 -0.29
N PHE A 549 -5.06 -2.40 -0.91
CA PHE A 549 -3.83 -2.98 -0.37
C PHE A 549 -3.27 -2.21 0.84
N ARG A 550 -3.82 -1.02 1.11
CA ARG A 550 -3.51 -0.19 2.29
C ARG A 550 -4.12 -0.72 3.60
N PHE A 551 -4.83 -1.86 3.57
CA PHE A 551 -5.32 -2.55 4.77
C PHE A 551 -4.18 -2.89 5.75
N ALA A 552 -2.97 -3.15 5.24
CA ALA A 552 -1.80 -3.51 6.04
C ALA A 552 -1.39 -2.44 7.08
N HIS A 553 -1.80 -1.18 6.90
CA HIS A 553 -1.61 -0.14 7.91
C HIS A 553 -2.39 -0.40 9.21
N THR A 554 -3.44 -1.24 9.20
CA THR A 554 -4.16 -1.69 10.42
C THR A 554 -3.37 -2.72 11.22
N LEU A 555 -2.40 -3.42 10.61
CA LEU A 555 -1.58 -4.45 11.26
C LEU A 555 -0.47 -3.86 12.16
N LEU A 556 -0.18 -2.55 12.05
CA LEU A 556 1.04 -1.95 12.60
C LEU A 556 0.86 -1.52 14.07
N PRO A 557 1.56 -2.15 15.04
CA PRO A 557 1.46 -1.79 16.45
C PRO A 557 2.17 -0.47 16.75
N GLY A 558 1.71 0.23 17.78
CA GLY A 558 2.38 1.45 18.24
C GLY A 558 3.74 1.20 18.88
N LEU A 559 3.97 0.01 19.44
CA LEU A 559 5.22 -0.39 20.08
C LEU A 559 5.76 -1.66 19.41
N PHE A 560 7.04 -1.62 19.05
CA PHE A 560 7.80 -2.73 18.49
C PHE A 560 8.71 -3.33 19.55
N ASN A 561 8.81 -4.66 19.58
CA ASN A 561 9.61 -5.39 20.55
C ASN A 561 11.07 -5.46 20.09
N ILE A 562 11.97 -4.71 20.73
CA ILE A 562 13.42 -4.66 20.43
C ILE A 562 14.28 -5.41 21.47
N THR A 563 13.62 -6.10 22.41
CA THR A 563 14.21 -6.95 23.47
C THR A 563 15.35 -7.83 22.96
N LYS A 564 16.58 -7.54 23.39
CA LYS A 564 17.79 -8.24 22.93
C LYS A 564 17.98 -9.60 23.60
N ASN A 565 17.58 -9.71 24.86
CA ASN A 565 17.63 -10.92 25.70
C ASN A 565 16.34 -11.00 26.52
N TYR A 566 15.83 -12.20 26.79
CA TYR A 566 14.58 -12.43 27.56
C TYR A 566 14.55 -11.84 28.99
N SER A 567 15.65 -11.28 29.48
CA SER A 567 15.81 -10.71 30.82
C SER A 567 15.47 -9.22 30.93
N ASP A 568 15.43 -8.48 29.83
CA ASP A 568 15.31 -7.00 29.83
C ASP A 568 14.37 -6.53 28.69
N PRO A 569 13.07 -6.31 28.97
CA PRO A 569 12.05 -6.04 27.95
C PRO A 569 12.16 -4.61 27.41
N GLU A 570 12.58 -4.49 26.16
CA GLU A 570 12.86 -3.21 25.50
C GLU A 570 11.90 -3.01 24.32
N SER A 571 11.34 -1.81 24.17
CA SER A 571 10.42 -1.48 23.06
C SER A 571 10.68 -0.08 22.49
N ILE A 572 10.24 0.14 21.25
CA ILE A 572 10.36 1.41 20.53
C ILE A 572 9.05 1.79 19.88
N GLU A 573 8.70 3.08 19.90
CA GLU A 573 7.54 3.61 19.20
C GLU A 573 7.74 3.64 17.68
N LEU A 574 6.69 3.25 16.93
CA LEU A 574 6.72 3.14 15.47
C LEU A 574 7.29 4.41 14.79
N HIS A 575 6.86 5.60 15.19
CA HIS A 575 7.30 6.86 14.57
C HIS A 575 8.82 7.05 14.61
N LYS A 576 9.51 6.53 15.64
CA LYS A 576 10.98 6.61 15.79
C LYS A 576 11.73 5.67 14.85
N MET A 577 11.06 4.70 14.24
CA MET A 577 11.62 3.79 13.23
C MET A 577 11.46 4.34 11.80
N LEU A 578 10.61 5.37 11.61
CA LEU A 578 10.39 6.02 10.31
C LEU A 578 11.57 6.95 9.97
N PHE A 579 12.02 6.92 8.71
CA PHE A 579 13.17 7.68 8.21
C PHE A 579 14.39 7.61 9.15
N ASN A 580 14.65 6.41 9.71
CA ASN A 580 15.71 6.15 10.69
C ASN A 580 16.43 4.79 10.45
N PRO A 581 17.08 4.58 9.30
CA PRO A 581 17.82 3.34 9.02
C PRO A 581 19.17 3.23 9.77
N PHE A 582 19.50 4.18 10.65
CA PHE A 582 20.84 4.36 11.22
C PHE A 582 21.28 3.28 12.22
N SER A 583 20.39 2.38 12.64
CA SER A 583 20.72 1.18 13.41
C SER A 583 21.45 0.13 12.57
N LEU A 584 21.17 0.02 11.26
CA LEU A 584 21.82 -0.93 10.34
C LEU A 584 23.33 -0.72 10.22
N TRP A 585 23.79 0.51 10.41
CA TRP A 585 25.20 0.87 10.46
C TRP A 585 25.95 0.22 11.63
N SER A 586 25.25 -0.27 12.65
CA SER A 586 25.82 -0.95 13.82
C SER A 586 25.95 -2.46 13.59
N ASN A 587 26.95 -3.10 14.19
CA ASN A 587 27.13 -4.55 14.09
C ASN A 587 25.89 -5.31 14.62
N GLY A 588 25.43 -6.33 13.90
CA GLY A 588 24.17 -7.03 14.14
C GLY A 588 22.90 -6.17 13.98
N GLY A 589 22.96 -5.07 13.22
CA GLY A 589 21.84 -4.14 13.05
C GLY A 589 20.66 -4.73 12.24
N ILE A 590 20.95 -5.43 11.14
CA ILE A 590 19.92 -6.11 10.32
C ILE A 590 19.30 -7.29 11.08
N ASP A 591 20.11 -8.10 11.76
CA ASP A 591 19.65 -9.27 12.51
C ASP A 591 18.63 -8.86 13.59
N ARG A 592 18.91 -7.75 14.29
CA ARG A 592 17.96 -7.12 15.23
C ARG A 592 16.69 -6.66 14.53
N ALA A 593 16.77 -5.99 13.38
CA ALA A 593 15.58 -5.56 12.65
C ALA A 593 14.71 -6.74 12.18
N MET A 594 15.32 -7.82 11.71
CA MET A 594 14.62 -9.07 11.36
C MET A 594 14.00 -9.74 12.59
N LEU A 595 14.70 -9.80 13.72
CA LEU A 595 14.14 -10.27 14.99
C LEU A 595 12.96 -9.41 15.46
N VAL A 596 13.01 -8.08 15.28
CA VAL A 596 11.91 -7.17 15.62
C VAL A 596 10.67 -7.45 14.78
N ALA A 597 10.82 -7.61 13.47
CA ALA A 597 9.73 -7.97 12.58
C ALA A 597 9.12 -9.35 12.90
N SER A 598 9.96 -10.31 13.29
CA SER A 598 9.55 -11.69 13.61
C SER A 598 9.05 -11.92 15.04
N ASN A 599 9.43 -11.07 16.01
CA ASN A 599 9.05 -11.22 17.43
C ASN A 599 7.98 -10.22 17.90
N THR A 600 7.62 -9.24 17.07
CA THR A 600 6.50 -8.32 17.34
C THR A 600 5.23 -8.89 16.69
N PRO A 601 4.13 -9.12 17.43
CA PRO A 601 2.84 -9.52 16.84
C PRO A 601 2.16 -8.33 16.16
N VAL A 602 1.34 -8.59 15.14
CA VAL A 602 0.51 -7.55 14.48
C VAL A 602 -0.62 -7.07 15.38
N GLN A 603 -1.15 -5.88 15.12
CA GLN A 603 -2.49 -5.52 15.58
C GLN A 603 -3.55 -6.32 14.81
N ARG A 604 -4.69 -6.56 15.45
CA ARG A 604 -5.83 -7.25 14.84
C ARG A 604 -6.44 -6.41 13.72
N VAL A 605 -6.67 -7.02 12.55
CA VAL A 605 -7.34 -6.35 11.41
C VAL A 605 -8.79 -6.01 11.76
N ASP A 606 -9.08 -4.71 11.81
CA ASP A 606 -10.41 -4.11 11.99
C ASP A 606 -10.30 -2.61 11.63
N ARG A 607 -11.34 -1.81 11.90
CA ARG A 607 -11.35 -0.33 11.83
C ARG A 607 -10.41 0.38 12.83
N PHE A 608 -9.47 -0.29 13.45
CA PHE A 608 -8.59 0.29 14.47
C PHE A 608 -7.20 0.64 13.90
N PHE A 609 -6.63 1.73 14.41
CA PHE A 609 -5.29 2.20 14.03
C PHE A 609 -4.52 2.72 15.25
N SER A 610 -3.27 2.30 15.38
CA SER A 610 -2.32 2.88 16.33
C SER A 610 -2.25 4.42 16.25
N THR A 611 -2.16 5.10 17.38
CA THR A 611 -1.93 6.55 17.47
C THR A 611 -0.64 6.98 16.77
N GLU A 612 0.33 6.07 16.66
CA GLU A 612 1.58 6.35 15.95
C GLU A 612 1.35 6.53 14.43
N MET A 613 0.27 5.98 13.89
CA MET A 613 -0.14 6.12 12.49
C MET A 613 -1.18 7.24 12.29
N SER A 614 -2.09 7.46 13.24
CA SER A 614 -3.19 8.42 13.14
C SER A 614 -2.91 9.78 13.80
N GLN A 615 -1.75 9.98 14.44
CA GLN A 615 -1.35 11.24 15.06
C GLN A 615 0.15 11.54 14.90
N LYS A 616 1.03 10.54 14.95
CA LYS A 616 2.50 10.73 14.95
C LYS A 616 3.22 10.31 13.65
N LEU A 617 2.54 10.19 12.51
CA LEU A 617 3.19 9.76 11.27
C LEU A 617 4.30 10.76 10.88
N PHE A 618 5.53 10.26 10.73
CA PHE A 618 6.73 11.05 10.46
C PHE A 618 7.02 12.20 11.45
N GLU A 619 6.53 12.08 12.69
CA GLU A 619 6.78 13.05 13.77
C GLU A 619 8.28 13.32 13.95
N GLY A 620 8.59 14.59 14.23
CA GLY A 620 9.97 15.09 14.30
C GLY A 620 10.79 14.54 15.46
N THR A 621 12.11 14.65 15.32
CA THR A 621 13.06 14.46 16.42
C THR A 621 13.52 15.78 17.02
N SER A 622 14.26 15.76 18.12
CA SER A 622 14.83 16.95 18.75
C SER A 622 15.89 17.70 17.91
N GLU A 623 16.23 17.20 16.72
CA GLU A 623 17.01 17.92 15.70
C GLU A 623 16.13 18.70 14.69
N ASP A 624 14.82 18.47 14.68
CA ASP A 624 13.85 19.10 13.76
C ASP A 624 13.21 20.35 14.39
N THR A 625 12.48 21.15 13.60
CA THR A 625 11.83 22.39 14.07
C THR A 625 10.58 22.16 14.91
N VAL A 626 10.30 23.11 15.80
CA VAL A 626 9.14 23.12 16.73
C VAL A 626 8.00 23.94 16.10
N PRO A 627 6.71 23.53 16.19
CA PRO A 627 6.18 22.38 16.93
C PRO A 627 6.41 21.01 16.29
N ILE A 628 6.86 20.07 17.11
CA ILE A 628 6.95 18.65 16.76
C ILE A 628 5.57 18.01 16.96
N CYS A 629 4.95 17.61 15.85
CA CYS A 629 3.70 16.83 15.79
C CYS A 629 3.68 16.04 14.47
N GLY A 630 3.12 14.83 14.44
CA GLY A 630 3.06 14.02 13.22
C GLY A 630 1.82 14.27 12.35
N LEU A 631 1.76 13.54 11.24
CA LEU A 631 0.59 13.47 10.36
C LEU A 631 -0.33 12.29 10.76
N ASP A 632 -1.46 12.17 10.04
CA ASP A 632 -2.45 11.11 10.20
C ASP A 632 -2.57 10.32 8.88
N LEU A 633 -2.03 9.10 8.83
CA LEU A 633 -2.06 8.27 7.63
C LEU A 633 -3.49 7.86 7.23
N VAL A 634 -4.41 7.72 8.18
CA VAL A 634 -5.81 7.38 7.90
C VAL A 634 -6.48 8.54 7.15
N SER A 635 -6.25 9.77 7.62
CA SER A 635 -6.66 11.00 6.92
C SER A 635 -6.06 11.09 5.51
N LEU A 636 -4.74 10.86 5.38
CA LEU A 636 -4.04 10.93 4.09
C LEU A 636 -4.53 9.86 3.11
N ASN A 637 -4.85 8.65 3.58
CA ASN A 637 -5.45 7.58 2.76
C ASN A 637 -6.85 7.96 2.27
N ILE A 638 -7.72 8.47 3.16
CA ILE A 638 -9.07 8.94 2.80
C ILE A 638 -9.01 10.09 1.79
N GLN A 639 -8.05 11.02 1.95
CA GLN A 639 -7.85 12.14 1.04
C GLN A 639 -7.30 11.66 -0.32
N ARG A 640 -6.38 10.69 -0.34
CA ARG A 640 -5.85 10.05 -1.57
C ARG A 640 -6.95 9.33 -2.36
N GLY A 641 -7.88 8.65 -1.68
CA GLY A 641 -9.06 8.07 -2.33
C GLY A 641 -9.96 9.11 -3.04
N ARG A 642 -10.13 10.31 -2.44
CA ARG A 642 -10.89 11.42 -3.05
C ARG A 642 -10.15 12.07 -4.22
N ASP A 643 -8.84 12.25 -4.09
CA ASP A 643 -7.92 12.77 -5.11
C ASP A 643 -7.85 11.86 -6.36
N HIS A 644 -7.91 10.54 -6.14
CA HIS A 644 -7.96 9.53 -7.19
C HIS A 644 -9.35 9.34 -7.82
N GLY A 645 -10.38 10.02 -7.32
CA GLY A 645 -11.76 9.85 -7.77
C GLY A 645 -12.27 8.42 -7.57
N LEU A 646 -11.92 7.76 -6.47
CA LEU A 646 -12.44 6.42 -6.17
C LEU A 646 -13.95 6.50 -5.85
N PRO A 647 -14.79 5.64 -6.46
CA PRO A 647 -16.20 5.53 -6.09
C PRO A 647 -16.44 5.08 -4.65
N SER A 648 -17.68 5.19 -4.18
CA SER A 648 -18.08 4.78 -2.83
C SER A 648 -18.13 3.26 -2.64
N TYR A 649 -18.05 2.81 -1.39
CA TYR A 649 -18.07 1.40 -0.98
C TYR A 649 -19.20 0.54 -1.61
N PRO A 650 -20.47 1.02 -1.76
CA PRO A 650 -21.52 0.25 -2.43
C PRO A 650 -21.19 -0.10 -3.89
N VAL A 651 -20.48 0.78 -4.61
CA VAL A 651 -20.08 0.56 -6.01
C VAL A 651 -19.08 -0.59 -6.11
N TYR A 652 -18.10 -0.63 -5.21
CA TYR A 652 -17.13 -1.72 -5.13
C TYR A 652 -17.78 -3.05 -4.72
N ARG A 653 -18.70 -3.07 -3.72
CA ARG A 653 -19.44 -4.30 -3.39
C ARG A 653 -20.24 -4.83 -4.59
N LYS A 654 -20.94 -3.95 -5.31
CA LYS A 654 -21.72 -4.31 -6.50
C LYS A 654 -20.84 -4.85 -7.63
N HIS A 655 -19.71 -4.20 -7.91
CA HIS A 655 -18.74 -4.68 -8.91
C HIS A 655 -18.17 -6.06 -8.54
N CYS A 656 -17.92 -6.31 -7.25
CA CYS A 656 -17.48 -7.60 -6.73
C CYS A 656 -18.61 -8.65 -6.55
N ASN A 657 -19.81 -8.42 -7.10
CA ASN A 657 -21.00 -9.28 -6.98
C ASN A 657 -21.44 -9.62 -5.53
N LEU A 658 -21.01 -8.82 -4.55
CA LEU A 658 -21.35 -8.98 -3.13
C LEU A 658 -22.76 -8.44 -2.84
N PRO A 659 -23.40 -8.86 -1.74
CA PRO A 659 -24.68 -8.31 -1.31
C PRO A 659 -24.67 -6.77 -1.26
N PRO A 660 -25.70 -6.09 -1.82
CA PRO A 660 -25.77 -4.64 -1.91
C PRO A 660 -25.87 -3.99 -0.52
N VAL A 661 -25.47 -2.72 -0.41
CA VAL A 661 -25.47 -1.94 0.85
C VAL A 661 -26.01 -0.52 0.64
N ASP A 662 -26.97 -0.38 -0.28
CA ASP A 662 -27.56 0.91 -0.67
C ASP A 662 -28.48 1.52 0.42
N THR A 663 -28.79 0.76 1.47
CA THR A 663 -29.61 1.20 2.62
C THR A 663 -28.95 0.90 3.96
N TRP A 664 -29.31 1.68 4.98
CA TRP A 664 -28.87 1.50 6.37
C TRP A 664 -29.30 0.20 7.06
N LYS A 665 -30.21 -0.57 6.43
CA LYS A 665 -30.54 -1.95 6.83
C LYS A 665 -29.52 -2.91 6.23
N GLN A 666 -29.36 -2.92 4.91
CA GLN A 666 -28.41 -3.78 4.22
C GLN A 666 -26.96 -3.59 4.69
N MET A 667 -26.56 -2.37 5.03
CA MET A 667 -25.24 -2.09 5.60
C MET A 667 -25.05 -2.79 6.97
N ALA A 668 -26.13 -3.01 7.74
CA ALA A 668 -26.09 -3.74 9.01
C ALA A 668 -25.89 -5.25 8.84
N ASP A 669 -26.19 -5.79 7.66
CA ASP A 669 -25.94 -7.19 7.30
C ASP A 669 -24.47 -7.41 6.85
N ALA A 670 -23.71 -6.31 6.68
CA ALA A 670 -22.38 -6.28 6.04
C ALA A 670 -21.23 -5.74 6.93
N VAL A 671 -21.52 -5.06 8.05
CA VAL A 671 -20.54 -4.63 9.07
C VAL A 671 -21.13 -4.79 10.48
N ASP A 672 -20.29 -4.77 11.51
CA ASP A 672 -20.73 -4.85 12.91
C ASP A 672 -21.54 -3.62 13.37
N SER A 673 -22.23 -3.75 14.51
CA SER A 673 -23.10 -2.72 15.09
C SER A 673 -22.41 -1.38 15.35
N ASP A 674 -21.14 -1.41 15.73
CA ASP A 674 -20.43 -0.27 16.28
C ASP A 674 -19.69 0.48 15.16
N SER A 675 -19.20 -0.24 14.15
CA SER A 675 -18.81 0.34 12.86
C SER A 675 -20.01 0.96 12.16
N LEU A 676 -21.15 0.26 12.11
CA LEU A 676 -22.39 0.80 11.54
C LEU A 676 -22.82 2.10 12.24
N ALA A 677 -22.75 2.15 13.57
CA ALA A 677 -23.07 3.35 14.35
C ALA A 677 -22.09 4.51 14.05
N SER A 678 -20.78 4.25 14.04
CA SER A 678 -19.78 5.26 13.71
C SER A 678 -19.87 5.78 12.27
N ILE A 679 -20.21 4.91 11.30
CA ILE A 679 -20.41 5.29 9.90
C ILE A 679 -21.69 6.13 9.76
N LYS A 680 -22.80 5.73 10.40
CA LYS A 680 -24.05 6.52 10.43
C LYS A 680 -23.86 7.91 11.04
N GLY A 681 -23.08 8.02 12.11
CA GLY A 681 -22.79 9.30 12.77
C GLY A 681 -21.94 10.31 11.96
N ILE A 682 -21.58 9.97 10.72
CA ILE A 682 -20.72 10.77 9.83
C ILE A 682 -21.26 10.87 8.39
N TYR A 683 -21.96 9.84 7.91
CA TYR A 683 -22.39 9.70 6.51
C TYR A 683 -23.90 9.58 6.30
N ALA A 684 -24.73 9.81 7.33
CA ALA A 684 -26.19 9.89 7.22
C ALA A 684 -26.67 11.18 6.53
#